data_AF-A0A3A0C546-F1
#
_entry.id   AF-A0A3A0C546-F1
#
_cell.length_a   1.000
_cell.length_b   1.000
_cell.length_c   1.000
_cell.angle_alpha   90.00
_cell.angle_beta   90.00
_cell.angle_gamma   90.00
#
_symmetry.space_group_name_H-M   'P 1'
#
loop_
_entity.id
_entity.type
_entity.pdbx_description
1 polymer ?
#
loop_
_entity_poly.entity_id
_entity_poly.type
_entity_poly.pdbx_seq_one_letter_code
_entity_poly.pdbx_strand_id
1 'polypeptide(L)'
;MRLILALALLLAPALRAVEPFFAAAQQSGSITLRLHPVEGLAPGTPRLVTFGMPFLRGSVTQAQLAQVRVLSGSTEIAAYVEQLTPWRHVTNTSLDGASVRVARIQFNYTFSVSYPNAEDVTLEWGQNNRTSSLPSLTNPRSGWQQVTTAPWVAADNVWEPQVYVLLPKAWTAIGALSARRMDPLDNGVALVRENPATNDAIATWPGYTERDHAQHNNFFSLINEDDAAVTAPNQCPFKTDFEPWLYDRAGAMFALYLRSGNFKHLREAVRNCTFYKGKLYSNTTTPASAIGGFSLKDPNPAAGVDSKYSYNECLAYHYWLTGDNDVYNAMDWVVQCQETNAPNSQWSPALGFWTERSVAFKLLANVILFEVKGDSAARSRITTQTGHLIWHQNGAAGTSPAIPSAGRVDGGLYHYGSQHGDGTASAFLASSWMSVLLQDAMIRAYAFTEDTNIAAFIRRMGNFLRVASKSDTAHQYGGGALYYVDYMMRYDGVSDVRSTGEEEHSLEVAAALAWSWYFSELTGAPDPAMKTMADHCYDAYDIGVNYWIRPTGPASGLTAYRVTPWRKYGWEHRPSGSLSWLMNQSGGAANTAPTITPVANQSVAVNTSTGPLAFSVGDAQDAPGALTVSASSSNTTLVPNNPANLSLGGSGAGRTLTVTPAPGQMGSATITLTVLDSGSLSANTQFTLTVTSGPSAPAFGSTPPTSATAGSLYSYAISVSGTPTPTLSATGLPPWLTLNGNTLSGAPGAGDVGVAGPITLTASNGVGTPAQQVFSITVSAAAPGGSTGGGGGCTTSESVRAIGAAWAAALLALSRVALRPLRRQKAR
;
A
#
# COMPACT_ATOMS: atom_id res chain seq x y z
N MET A 1 3.15 -37.01 -28.49
CA MET A 1 2.06 -36.65 -27.55
C MET A 1 2.30 -37.08 -26.09
N ARG A 2 3.51 -37.50 -25.68
CA ARG A 2 3.87 -37.77 -24.26
C ARG A 2 4.96 -36.83 -23.71
N LEU A 3 5.49 -35.92 -24.52
CA LEU A 3 6.51 -34.93 -24.13
C LEU A 3 5.92 -33.54 -23.81
N ILE A 4 4.62 -33.32 -24.10
CA ILE A 4 3.93 -32.04 -23.86
C ILE A 4 3.18 -32.03 -22.51
N LEU A 5 2.87 -33.19 -21.93
CA LEU A 5 2.24 -33.27 -20.60
C LEU A 5 3.24 -33.09 -19.43
N ALA A 6 4.54 -33.28 -19.66
CA ALA A 6 5.55 -33.14 -18.59
C ALA A 6 6.04 -31.69 -18.40
N LEU A 7 5.88 -30.82 -19.41
CA LEU A 7 6.29 -29.42 -19.33
C LEU A 7 5.18 -28.51 -18.77
N ALA A 8 3.92 -28.97 -18.76
CA ALA A 8 2.78 -28.23 -18.21
C ALA A 8 2.66 -28.35 -16.67
N LEU A 9 3.37 -29.28 -16.02
CA LEU A 9 3.44 -29.40 -14.55
C LEU A 9 4.57 -28.59 -13.90
N LEU A 10 5.42 -27.91 -14.68
CA LEU A 10 6.54 -27.09 -14.18
C LEU A 10 6.25 -25.58 -14.14
N LEU A 11 5.02 -25.16 -14.50
CA LEU A 11 4.57 -23.76 -14.49
C LEU A 11 3.28 -23.54 -13.69
N ALA A 12 2.80 -24.54 -12.95
CA ALA A 12 1.89 -24.25 -11.86
C ALA A 12 2.75 -23.65 -10.73
N PRO A 13 2.46 -22.43 -10.23
CA PRO A 13 3.08 -21.98 -8.99
C PRO A 13 2.77 -23.06 -7.96
N ALA A 14 3.80 -23.69 -7.40
CA ALA A 14 3.61 -24.58 -6.26
C ALA A 14 2.82 -23.77 -5.23
N LEU A 15 1.59 -24.22 -4.91
CA LEU A 15 0.85 -23.66 -3.78
C LEU A 15 1.79 -23.74 -2.58
N ARG A 16 2.33 -22.59 -2.16
CA ARG A 16 3.07 -22.52 -0.90
C ARG A 16 2.05 -22.85 0.18
N ALA A 17 2.33 -23.84 1.00
CA ALA A 17 1.52 -24.09 2.19
C ALA A 17 1.66 -22.90 3.14
N VAL A 18 0.57 -22.55 3.84
CA VAL A 18 0.60 -21.60 4.96
C VAL A 18 1.70 -21.99 5.94
N GLU A 19 2.49 -21.02 6.37
CA GLU A 19 3.59 -21.33 7.28
C GLU A 19 3.07 -21.68 8.68
N PRO A 20 3.71 -22.60 9.41
CA PRO A 20 3.32 -22.92 10.78
C PRO A 20 3.38 -21.69 11.70
N PHE A 21 2.51 -21.69 12.71
CA PHE A 21 2.39 -20.59 13.67
C PHE A 21 3.72 -20.29 14.37
N PHE A 22 4.42 -21.35 14.81
CA PHE A 22 5.78 -21.24 15.33
C PHE A 22 6.81 -21.46 14.23
N ALA A 23 7.85 -20.63 14.21
CA ALA A 23 9.03 -20.92 13.43
C ALA A 23 9.70 -22.23 13.92
N ALA A 24 10.33 -22.96 12.99
CA ALA A 24 10.94 -24.25 13.27
C ALA A 24 12.11 -24.13 14.26
N ALA A 25 12.26 -25.12 15.14
CA ALA A 25 13.36 -25.19 16.09
C ALA A 25 14.73 -25.17 15.38
N GLN A 26 15.71 -24.51 16.00
CA GLN A 26 17.10 -24.50 15.57
C GLN A 26 17.97 -25.07 16.68
N GLN A 27 18.35 -26.35 16.55
CA GLN A 27 19.11 -27.10 17.57
C GLN A 27 20.52 -26.55 17.80
N SER A 28 21.09 -25.89 16.80
CA SER A 28 22.39 -25.24 16.87
C SER A 28 22.46 -24.04 15.95
N GLY A 29 23.32 -23.08 16.25
CA GLY A 29 23.52 -21.93 15.40
C GLY A 29 24.47 -20.91 16.01
N SER A 30 24.60 -19.79 15.31
CA SER A 30 25.42 -18.67 15.70
C SER A 30 24.74 -17.36 15.27
N ILE A 31 24.81 -16.34 16.11
CA ILE A 31 24.33 -14.99 15.80
C ILE A 31 25.32 -13.93 16.26
N THR A 32 25.46 -12.86 15.49
CA THR A 32 26.18 -11.66 15.90
C THR A 32 25.29 -10.80 16.77
N LEU A 33 25.80 -10.42 17.93
CA LEU A 33 25.17 -9.50 18.88
C LEU A 33 25.94 -8.20 18.90
N ARG A 34 25.23 -7.08 18.83
CA ARG A 34 25.85 -5.76 18.87
C ARG A 34 25.76 -5.17 20.26
N LEU A 35 26.91 -4.90 20.87
CA LEU A 35 27.06 -4.32 22.21
C LEU A 35 27.20 -2.80 22.09
N HIS A 36 26.21 -2.08 22.61
CA HIS A 36 26.15 -0.63 22.53
C HIS A 36 26.35 -0.02 23.92
N PRO A 37 27.52 0.58 24.22
CA PRO A 37 27.69 1.36 25.43
C PRO A 37 26.83 2.63 25.34
N VAL A 38 26.40 3.16 26.48
CA VAL A 38 25.75 4.48 26.59
C VAL A 38 26.77 5.60 26.81
N GLU A 39 26.31 6.85 26.78
CA GLU A 39 27.14 8.04 26.99
C GLU A 39 27.86 8.02 28.34
N GLY A 40 29.06 8.60 28.40
CA GLY A 40 29.83 8.78 29.63
C GLY A 40 30.65 7.56 30.07
N LEU A 41 30.59 6.44 29.33
CA LEU A 41 31.39 5.25 29.63
C LEU A 41 32.76 5.31 28.94
N ALA A 42 33.83 5.37 29.75
CA ALA A 42 35.20 5.37 29.25
C ALA A 42 35.61 4.00 28.64
N PRO A 43 36.28 3.98 27.48
CA PRO A 43 36.94 2.78 26.95
C PRO A 43 37.96 2.21 27.93
N GLY A 44 38.29 0.93 27.79
CA GLY A 44 39.27 0.24 28.64
C GLY A 44 38.78 -0.13 30.04
N THR A 45 37.58 0.30 30.44
CA THR A 45 36.96 -0.05 31.72
C THR A 45 35.99 -1.23 31.54
N PRO A 46 36.16 -2.36 32.26
CA PRO A 46 35.22 -3.48 32.20
C PRO A 46 33.80 -3.05 32.59
N ARG A 47 32.81 -3.50 31.82
CA ARG A 47 31.37 -3.29 32.06
C ARG A 47 30.66 -4.61 32.20
N LEU A 48 29.72 -4.68 33.15
CA LEU A 48 28.82 -5.81 33.27
C LEU A 48 27.77 -5.73 32.16
N VAL A 49 27.75 -6.73 31.28
CA VAL A 49 26.75 -6.90 30.23
C VAL A 49 25.78 -7.97 30.68
N THR A 50 24.48 -7.65 30.73
CA THR A 50 23.40 -8.61 31.03
C THR A 50 22.27 -8.43 30.03
N PHE A 51 21.76 -9.53 29.50
CA PHE A 51 20.62 -9.54 28.58
C PHE A 51 20.00 -10.94 28.57
N GLY A 52 18.81 -11.07 27.99
CA GLY A 52 18.25 -12.37 27.65
C GLY A 52 18.31 -12.64 26.15
N MET A 53 18.72 -13.86 25.82
CA MET A 53 18.74 -14.40 24.46
C MET A 53 17.50 -15.28 24.26
N PRO A 54 16.56 -14.88 23.38
CA PRO A 54 15.40 -15.70 23.09
C PRO A 54 15.72 -16.83 22.10
N PHE A 55 15.17 -18.02 22.36
CA PHE A 55 15.27 -19.20 21.51
C PHE A 55 13.88 -19.65 21.06
N LEU A 56 13.79 -20.10 19.80
CA LEU A 56 12.58 -20.74 19.28
C LEU A 56 12.24 -22.00 20.08
N ARG A 57 10.95 -22.36 20.09
CA ARG A 57 10.47 -23.52 20.83
C ARG A 57 11.14 -24.79 20.34
N GLY A 58 11.69 -25.56 21.28
CA GLY A 58 12.42 -26.80 21.00
C GLY A 58 13.88 -26.61 20.60
N SER A 59 14.40 -25.39 20.46
CA SER A 59 15.79 -25.15 20.01
C SER A 59 16.86 -25.52 21.02
N VAL A 60 16.65 -25.21 22.30
CA VAL A 60 17.63 -25.40 23.37
C VAL A 60 16.92 -25.98 24.59
N THR A 61 17.39 -27.12 25.09
CA THR A 61 16.95 -27.68 26.38
C THR A 61 17.71 -27.02 27.54
N GLN A 62 17.21 -27.18 28.77
CA GLN A 62 17.88 -26.65 29.96
C GLN A 62 19.32 -27.19 30.11
N ALA A 63 19.56 -28.46 29.80
CA ALA A 63 20.90 -29.06 29.84
C ALA A 63 21.83 -28.48 28.76
N GLN A 64 21.30 -28.21 27.56
CA GLN A 64 22.06 -27.60 26.45
C GLN A 64 22.43 -26.13 26.70
N LEU A 65 21.94 -25.50 27.78
CA LEU A 65 22.47 -24.19 28.18
C LEU A 65 23.97 -24.22 28.42
N ALA A 66 24.57 -25.37 28.78
CA ALA A 66 26.02 -25.52 28.87
C ALA A 66 26.75 -25.29 27.53
N GLN A 67 26.04 -25.32 26.40
CA GLN A 67 26.56 -25.11 25.05
C GLN A 67 26.33 -23.70 24.50
N VAL A 68 25.70 -22.82 25.28
CA VAL A 68 25.50 -21.41 24.90
C VAL A 68 26.78 -20.64 25.20
N ARG A 69 27.53 -20.24 24.17
CA ARG A 69 28.86 -19.62 24.27
C ARG A 69 28.80 -18.19 23.76
N VAL A 70 29.65 -17.32 24.32
CA VAL A 70 29.85 -15.95 23.82
C VAL A 70 31.31 -15.81 23.41
N LEU A 71 31.57 -15.28 22.22
CA LEU A 71 32.91 -15.12 21.66
C LEU A 71 33.17 -13.67 21.24
N SER A 72 34.38 -13.18 21.50
CA SER A 72 34.94 -11.98 20.87
C SER A 72 35.96 -12.44 19.83
N GLY A 73 35.63 -12.27 18.56
CA GLY A 73 36.33 -12.96 17.47
C GLY A 73 36.27 -14.48 17.67
N SER A 74 37.42 -15.14 17.73
CA SER A 74 37.53 -16.58 18.01
C SER A 74 37.70 -16.93 19.49
N THR A 75 37.75 -15.93 20.39
CA THR A 75 38.07 -16.13 21.81
C THR A 75 36.80 -16.18 22.64
N GLU A 76 36.60 -17.26 23.38
CA GLU A 76 35.46 -17.42 24.28
C GLU A 76 35.57 -16.47 25.49
N ILE A 77 34.48 -15.75 25.77
CA ILE A 77 34.31 -14.90 26.94
C ILE A 77 33.70 -15.73 28.06
N ALA A 78 34.26 -15.64 29.27
CA ALA A 78 33.66 -16.24 30.46
C ALA A 78 32.26 -15.63 30.70
N ALA A 79 31.22 -16.46 30.61
CA ALA A 79 29.84 -16.02 30.78
C ALA A 79 29.09 -16.85 31.83
N TYR A 80 28.21 -16.19 32.59
CA TYR A 80 27.15 -16.85 33.34
C TYR A 80 25.95 -17.02 32.39
N VAL A 81 25.38 -18.23 32.34
CA VAL A 81 24.20 -18.52 31.52
C VAL A 81 23.23 -19.38 32.30
N GLU A 82 21.97 -18.97 32.36
CA GLU A 82 20.89 -19.73 32.98
C GLU A 82 19.59 -19.64 32.17
N GLN A 83 18.63 -20.49 32.52
CA GLN A 83 17.28 -20.39 31.99
C GLN A 83 16.55 -19.25 32.70
N LEU A 84 16.26 -18.16 31.98
CA LEU A 84 15.44 -17.07 32.52
C LEU A 84 13.95 -17.42 32.44
N THR A 85 13.52 -17.95 31.30
CA THR A 85 12.12 -18.33 31.06
C THR A 85 12.07 -19.54 30.14
N PRO A 86 11.38 -20.64 30.50
CA PRO A 86 11.13 -21.74 29.56
C PRO A 86 9.96 -21.42 28.62
N TRP A 87 9.84 -22.21 27.55
CA TRP A 87 8.58 -22.32 26.83
C TRP A 87 7.53 -22.99 27.72
N ARG A 88 6.34 -22.41 27.76
CA ARG A 88 5.22 -22.87 28.57
C ARG A 88 4.13 -23.45 27.70
N HIS A 89 3.30 -24.31 28.28
CA HIS A 89 2.07 -24.77 27.63
C HIS A 89 0.99 -25.04 28.69
N VAL A 90 -0.21 -24.51 28.47
CA VAL A 90 -1.32 -24.51 29.44
C VAL A 90 -1.90 -25.91 29.65
N THR A 91 -2.01 -26.72 28.61
CA THR A 91 -2.63 -28.06 28.68
C THR A 91 -1.66 -29.22 28.43
N ASN A 92 -0.72 -29.08 27.50
CA ASN A 92 0.25 -30.13 27.15
C ASN A 92 1.50 -30.10 28.04
N THR A 93 1.55 -30.97 29.05
CA THR A 93 2.68 -31.07 29.99
C THR A 93 3.98 -31.56 29.36
N SER A 94 3.94 -32.22 28.19
CA SER A 94 5.16 -32.65 27.48
C SER A 94 5.89 -31.48 26.81
N LEU A 95 5.19 -30.36 26.57
CA LEU A 95 5.76 -29.14 25.99
C LEU A 95 6.09 -28.09 27.06
N ASP A 96 5.36 -28.07 28.17
CA ASP A 96 5.54 -27.13 29.27
C ASP A 96 6.88 -27.33 29.99
N GLY A 97 7.82 -26.40 29.82
CA GLY A 97 9.16 -26.50 30.39
C GLY A 97 10.17 -27.29 29.57
N ALA A 98 9.77 -27.88 28.43
CA ALA A 98 10.62 -28.79 27.66
C ALA A 98 11.81 -28.11 26.95
N SER A 99 11.71 -26.80 26.69
CA SER A 99 12.77 -26.02 26.07
C SER A 99 12.89 -24.63 26.67
N VAL A 100 14.07 -24.06 26.61
CA VAL A 100 14.38 -22.69 27.00
C VAL A 100 13.73 -21.73 26.00
N ARG A 101 12.98 -20.76 26.50
CA ARG A 101 12.49 -19.64 25.70
C ARG A 101 13.44 -18.46 25.75
N VAL A 102 13.94 -18.12 26.93
CA VAL A 102 14.94 -17.06 27.12
C VAL A 102 16.04 -17.57 28.05
N ALA A 103 17.29 -17.49 27.58
CA ALA A 103 18.46 -17.70 28.43
C ALA A 103 18.98 -16.34 28.90
N ARG A 104 19.18 -16.14 30.21
CA ARG A 104 19.88 -14.95 30.71
C ARG A 104 21.38 -15.18 30.59
N ILE A 105 22.07 -14.22 30.00
CA ILE A 105 23.50 -14.26 29.75
C ILE A 105 24.14 -13.03 30.39
N GLN A 106 25.22 -13.25 31.13
CA GLN A 106 25.97 -12.18 31.77
C GLN A 106 27.47 -12.40 31.64
N PHE A 107 28.20 -11.34 31.29
CA PHE A 107 29.67 -11.35 31.22
C PHE A 107 30.24 -9.95 31.44
N ASN A 108 31.55 -9.88 31.70
CA ASN A 108 32.27 -8.60 31.71
C ASN A 108 32.87 -8.34 30.34
N TYR A 109 32.72 -7.11 29.83
CA TYR A 109 33.24 -6.70 28.54
C TYR A 109 33.99 -5.37 28.63
N THR A 110 35.15 -5.29 27.97
CA THR A 110 35.99 -4.09 27.96
C THR A 110 35.98 -3.51 26.55
N PHE A 111 35.31 -2.37 26.38
CA PHE A 111 35.22 -1.70 25.09
C PHE A 111 36.53 -1.01 24.73
N SER A 112 36.90 -1.07 23.45
CA SER A 112 37.92 -0.23 22.84
C SER A 112 37.36 1.10 22.33
N VAL A 113 36.04 1.19 22.16
CA VAL A 113 35.33 2.36 21.63
C VAL A 113 34.48 3.08 22.70
N SER A 114 34.15 4.33 22.42
CA SER A 114 33.14 5.10 23.18
C SER A 114 31.85 5.24 22.37
N TYR A 115 30.73 5.50 23.05
CA TYR A 115 29.49 5.94 22.41
C TYR A 115 29.75 7.08 21.41
N PRO A 116 29.10 7.12 20.22
CA PRO A 116 28.03 6.23 19.74
C PRO A 116 28.52 4.95 19.05
N ASN A 117 29.81 4.64 19.08
CA ASN A 117 30.34 3.43 18.48
C ASN A 117 29.97 2.21 19.33
N ALA A 118 29.90 1.05 18.68
CA ALA A 118 29.51 -0.23 19.26
C ALA A 118 30.45 -1.32 18.76
N GLU A 119 30.50 -2.43 19.48
CA GLU A 119 31.31 -3.61 19.15
C GLU A 119 30.45 -4.85 19.06
N ASP A 120 30.92 -5.87 18.36
CA ASP A 120 30.18 -7.10 18.14
C ASP A 120 30.78 -8.26 18.92
N VAL A 121 29.91 -9.12 19.44
CA VAL A 121 30.25 -10.45 19.94
C VAL A 121 29.42 -11.49 19.21
N THR A 122 29.91 -12.73 19.17
CA THR A 122 29.18 -13.86 18.59
C THR A 122 28.58 -14.70 19.70
N LEU A 123 27.31 -15.05 19.59
CA LEU A 123 26.67 -16.04 20.45
C LEU A 123 26.47 -17.33 19.66
N GLU A 124 26.97 -18.45 20.19
CA GLU A 124 26.81 -19.79 19.61
C GLU A 124 25.99 -20.68 20.54
N TRP A 125 25.27 -21.66 19.98
CA TRP A 125 24.61 -22.71 20.75
C TRP A 125 24.62 -24.06 20.03
N GLY A 126 24.45 -25.15 20.79
CA GLY A 126 24.23 -26.50 20.26
C GLY A 126 25.44 -27.17 19.60
N GLN A 127 26.63 -26.58 19.72
CA GLN A 127 27.86 -27.07 19.09
C GLN A 127 28.86 -27.57 20.14
N ASN A 128 29.55 -26.64 20.81
CA ASN A 128 30.57 -26.95 21.82
C ASN A 128 30.06 -26.58 23.22
N ASN A 129 30.50 -27.32 24.24
CA ASN A 129 30.30 -26.88 25.62
C ASN A 129 31.14 -25.63 25.89
N ARG A 130 30.63 -24.73 26.75
CA ARG A 130 31.43 -23.64 27.30
C ARG A 130 32.64 -24.20 28.03
N THR A 131 33.82 -23.64 27.76
CA THR A 131 35.04 -23.95 28.50
C THR A 131 35.36 -22.91 29.57
N SER A 132 34.68 -21.75 29.52
CA SER A 132 34.87 -20.65 30.45
C SER A 132 33.51 -20.15 30.96
N SER A 133 33.28 -20.20 32.28
CA SER A 133 32.00 -19.80 32.88
C SER A 133 32.21 -18.95 34.12
N LEU A 134 31.32 -17.97 34.32
CA LEU A 134 31.23 -17.25 35.58
C LEU A 134 30.41 -18.09 36.58
N PRO A 135 30.82 -18.19 37.86
CA PRO A 135 30.21 -19.12 38.81
C PRO A 135 28.83 -18.68 39.32
N SER A 136 28.53 -17.38 39.26
CA SER A 136 27.28 -16.84 39.79
C SER A 136 26.81 -15.62 38.99
N LEU A 137 25.50 -15.37 39.07
CA LEU A 137 24.89 -14.15 38.60
C LEU A 137 25.23 -13.00 39.55
N THR A 138 25.85 -11.95 39.04
CA THR A 138 25.90 -10.65 39.70
C THR A 138 24.57 -9.93 39.51
N ASN A 139 24.09 -9.20 40.52
CA ASN A 139 22.85 -8.41 40.40
C ASN A 139 22.89 -7.57 39.10
N PRO A 140 21.99 -7.80 38.12
CA PRO A 140 22.00 -7.10 36.84
C PRO A 140 22.04 -5.58 36.99
N ARG A 141 21.40 -5.03 38.03
CA ARG A 141 21.31 -3.59 38.30
C ARG A 141 22.64 -2.92 38.64
N SER A 142 23.71 -3.67 38.95
CA SER A 142 25.03 -3.07 39.16
C SER A 142 25.65 -2.55 37.85
N GLY A 143 25.19 -3.05 36.70
CA GLY A 143 25.55 -2.56 35.36
C GLY A 143 24.56 -1.54 34.79
N TRP A 144 23.79 -0.85 35.63
CA TRP A 144 22.81 0.16 35.22
C TRP A 144 23.20 1.56 35.70
N GLN A 145 22.64 2.58 35.05
CA GLN A 145 22.80 3.98 35.46
C GLN A 145 21.46 4.72 35.40
N GLN A 146 21.34 5.76 36.22
CA GLN A 146 20.20 6.65 36.19
C GLN A 146 20.31 7.58 34.98
N VAL A 147 19.20 7.78 34.28
CA VAL A 147 19.13 8.69 33.13
C VAL A 147 18.95 10.12 33.62
N THR A 148 19.86 10.99 33.19
CA THR A 148 19.86 12.42 33.56
C THR A 148 19.89 13.35 32.34
N THR A 149 19.74 12.78 31.14
CA THR A 149 19.72 13.51 29.87
C THR A 149 18.30 13.65 29.33
N ALA A 150 18.01 14.81 28.74
CA ALA A 150 16.70 15.15 28.20
C ALA A 150 16.18 14.07 27.23
N PRO A 151 14.86 13.80 27.20
CA PRO A 151 13.80 14.49 27.96
C PRO A 151 13.67 14.04 29.44
N TRP A 152 14.50 13.09 29.87
CA TRP A 152 14.51 12.56 31.22
C TRP A 152 15.38 13.40 32.16
N VAL A 153 14.97 13.46 33.43
CA VAL A 153 15.74 14.08 34.51
C VAL A 153 15.84 13.12 35.69
N ALA A 154 16.79 13.34 36.59
CA ALA A 154 16.99 12.47 37.76
C ALA A 154 15.69 12.24 38.58
N ALA A 155 14.84 13.27 38.71
CA ALA A 155 13.57 13.18 39.44
C ALA A 155 12.56 12.21 38.82
N ASP A 156 12.68 11.87 37.53
CA ASP A 156 11.81 10.88 36.88
C ASP A 156 12.12 9.45 37.32
N ASN A 157 13.28 9.24 37.96
CA ASN A 157 13.78 7.94 38.41
C ASN A 157 13.79 6.87 37.29
N VAL A 158 14.16 7.30 36.08
CA VAL A 158 14.38 6.40 34.94
C VAL A 158 15.80 5.88 34.96
N TRP A 159 15.95 4.59 34.70
CA TRP A 159 17.23 3.88 34.69
C TRP A 159 17.39 3.11 33.39
N GLU A 160 18.63 2.89 32.98
CA GLU A 160 18.97 2.10 31.81
C GLU A 160 20.23 1.25 32.03
N PRO A 161 20.41 0.15 31.28
CA PRO A 161 21.67 -0.57 31.22
C PRO A 161 22.80 0.35 30.74
N GLN A 162 23.99 0.18 31.30
CA GLN A 162 25.22 0.79 30.78
C GLN A 162 25.58 0.25 29.39
N VAL A 163 25.17 -0.99 29.09
CA VAL A 163 25.40 -1.62 27.79
C VAL A 163 24.10 -2.27 27.33
N TYR A 164 23.62 -1.87 26.16
CA TYR A 164 22.52 -2.55 25.47
C TYR A 164 23.08 -3.64 24.57
N VAL A 165 22.41 -4.79 24.54
CA VAL A 165 22.70 -5.86 23.59
C VAL A 165 21.60 -5.90 22.54
N LEU A 166 21.96 -5.61 21.30
CA LEU A 166 21.02 -5.63 20.18
C LEU A 166 21.02 -7.00 19.53
N LEU A 167 19.82 -7.55 19.39
CA LEU A 167 19.57 -8.79 18.69
C LEU A 167 19.35 -8.48 17.20
N PRO A 168 19.78 -9.35 16.27
CA PRO A 168 19.49 -9.18 14.85
C PRO A 168 17.98 -9.09 14.60
N LYS A 169 17.54 -8.13 13.78
CA LYS A 169 16.10 -7.93 13.50
C LYS A 169 15.41 -9.16 12.90
N ALA A 170 16.14 -9.92 12.09
CA ALA A 170 15.66 -11.19 11.55
C ALA A 170 15.40 -12.23 12.66
N TRP A 171 16.12 -12.17 13.78
CA TRP A 171 15.95 -13.07 14.93
C TRP A 171 14.83 -12.64 15.87
N THR A 172 14.61 -11.34 16.03
CA THR A 172 13.53 -10.86 16.89
C THR A 172 12.15 -10.92 16.21
N ALA A 173 12.11 -10.84 14.88
CA ALA A 173 10.87 -10.88 14.10
C ALA A 173 10.26 -12.28 13.96
N ILE A 174 11.05 -13.36 14.12
CA ILE A 174 10.60 -14.77 14.00
C ILE A 174 9.70 -15.26 15.16
N GLY A 175 9.32 -14.37 16.09
CA GLY A 175 8.30 -14.66 17.09
C GLY A 175 8.78 -15.32 18.39
N ALA A 176 10.09 -15.37 18.67
CA ALA A 176 10.60 -16.00 19.89
C ALA A 176 10.14 -15.28 21.19
N LEU A 177 9.99 -13.95 21.14
CA LEU A 177 9.49 -13.13 22.26
C LEU A 177 8.00 -12.79 22.11
N SER A 178 7.61 -12.23 20.97
CA SER A 178 6.22 -11.83 20.69
C SER A 178 5.27 -13.00 20.44
N ALA A 179 5.76 -14.24 20.36
CA ALA A 179 5.01 -15.45 19.99
C ALA A 179 4.29 -15.36 18.62
N ARG A 180 4.35 -14.20 17.98
CA ARG A 180 3.73 -13.79 16.74
C ARG A 180 4.85 -13.56 15.74
N ARG A 181 4.77 -14.22 14.60
CA ARG A 181 5.73 -14.04 13.51
C ARG A 181 5.46 -12.71 12.82
N MET A 182 6.53 -11.99 12.52
CA MET A 182 6.50 -10.68 11.89
C MET A 182 7.56 -10.64 10.79
N ASP A 183 7.41 -9.69 9.88
CA ASP A 183 8.51 -9.31 8.99
C ASP A 183 9.42 -8.29 9.71
N PRO A 184 10.75 -8.38 9.53
CA PRO A 184 11.64 -7.30 9.92
C PRO A 184 11.20 -5.97 9.29
N LEU A 185 11.54 -4.87 9.93
CA LEU A 185 11.41 -3.53 9.35
C LEU A 185 12.17 -3.51 8.01
N ASP A 186 11.53 -2.98 6.96
CA ASP A 186 12.14 -2.95 5.63
C ASP A 186 13.53 -2.30 5.63
N ASN A 187 14.43 -2.78 4.76
CA ASN A 187 15.80 -2.26 4.69
C ASN A 187 15.89 -0.87 4.06
N GLY A 188 14.85 -0.44 3.33
CA GLY A 188 14.72 0.88 2.74
C GLY A 188 14.33 1.97 3.75
N VAL A 189 13.84 1.60 4.95
CA VAL A 189 13.55 2.58 6.02
C VAL A 189 14.85 3.00 6.68
N ALA A 190 15.16 4.30 6.62
CA ALA A 190 16.32 4.83 7.32
C ALA A 190 16.14 4.65 8.82
N LEU A 191 17.20 4.31 9.57
CA LEU A 191 17.14 4.18 11.05
C LEU A 191 17.36 5.51 11.77
N VAL A 192 16.99 6.61 11.11
CA VAL A 192 16.97 7.99 11.56
C VAL A 192 15.67 8.61 11.06
N ARG A 193 15.18 9.64 11.75
CA ARG A 193 13.96 10.35 11.33
C ARG A 193 14.08 10.82 9.87
N GLU A 194 13.14 10.38 9.04
CA GLU A 194 13.12 10.66 7.62
C GLU A 194 12.59 12.07 7.33
N ASN A 195 12.97 12.63 6.18
CA ASN A 195 12.53 13.96 5.79
C ASN A 195 11.03 13.93 5.44
N PRO A 196 10.17 14.68 6.16
CA PRO A 196 8.73 14.66 5.93
C PRO A 196 8.36 15.11 4.52
N ALA A 197 9.11 16.05 3.90
CA ALA A 197 8.85 16.48 2.53
C ALA A 197 9.17 15.40 1.48
N THR A 198 10.09 14.48 1.79
CA THR A 198 10.38 13.33 0.92
C THR A 198 9.29 12.28 1.04
N ASN A 199 8.83 11.99 2.26
CA ASN A 199 7.77 11.00 2.48
C ASN A 199 6.43 11.51 1.95
N ASP A 200 6.06 12.78 2.16
CA ASP A 200 4.84 13.41 1.64
C ASP A 200 4.75 13.41 0.10
N ALA A 201 5.90 13.36 -0.59
CA ALA A 201 5.94 13.31 -2.05
C ALA A 201 5.65 11.90 -2.61
N ILE A 202 5.57 10.87 -1.76
CA ILE A 202 5.35 9.47 -2.15
C ILE A 202 3.89 9.15 -1.86
N ALA A 203 3.09 8.97 -2.91
CA ALA A 203 1.65 8.77 -2.77
C ALA A 203 1.27 7.41 -2.16
N THR A 204 2.09 6.37 -2.38
CA THR A 204 1.92 5.01 -1.82
C THR A 204 3.28 4.34 -1.81
N TRP A 205 3.53 3.48 -0.83
CA TRP A 205 4.73 2.63 -0.81
C TRP A 205 4.42 1.21 -1.27
N PRO A 206 5.41 0.46 -1.78
CA PRO A 206 5.19 -0.91 -2.22
C PRO A 206 4.70 -1.85 -1.10
N GLY A 207 3.61 -2.57 -1.35
CA GLY A 207 3.09 -3.58 -0.43
C GLY A 207 2.62 -2.95 0.87
N TYR A 208 3.25 -3.32 1.99
CA TYR A 208 2.85 -2.87 3.32
C TYR A 208 3.90 -1.98 4.02
N THR A 209 4.83 -1.39 3.27
CA THR A 209 5.98 -0.67 3.85
C THR A 209 5.66 0.75 4.32
N GLU A 210 4.54 1.38 3.92
CA GLU A 210 4.13 2.69 4.48
C GLU A 210 4.02 2.61 6.00
N ARG A 211 3.46 1.52 6.53
CA ARG A 211 3.43 1.23 7.98
C ARG A 211 4.82 1.28 8.62
N ASP A 212 5.85 0.81 7.94
CA ASP A 212 7.22 0.77 8.47
C ASP A 212 7.80 2.18 8.57
N HIS A 213 7.62 2.99 7.52
CA HIS A 213 7.97 4.40 7.52
C HIS A 213 7.17 5.17 8.58
N ALA A 214 5.86 4.99 8.63
CA ALA A 214 4.96 5.63 9.59
C ALA A 214 5.33 5.28 11.04
N GLN A 215 5.45 3.99 11.38
CA GLN A 215 5.80 3.55 12.73
C GLN A 215 7.15 4.11 13.15
N HIS A 216 8.16 4.10 12.27
CA HIS A 216 9.48 4.63 12.57
C HIS A 216 9.47 6.15 12.80
N ASN A 217 8.81 6.92 11.94
CA ASN A 217 8.81 8.38 12.04
C ASN A 217 7.90 8.90 13.16
N ASN A 218 6.74 8.28 13.36
CA ASN A 218 5.83 8.60 14.46
C ASN A 218 6.49 8.35 15.82
N PHE A 219 7.37 7.35 15.94
CA PHE A 219 8.15 7.09 17.14
C PHE A 219 8.95 8.32 17.59
N PHE A 220 9.59 9.06 16.67
CA PHE A 220 10.36 10.26 17.03
C PHE A 220 9.48 11.38 17.58
N SER A 221 8.32 11.63 16.98
CA SER A 221 7.35 12.59 17.53
C SER A 221 6.85 12.16 18.90
N LEU A 222 6.66 10.86 19.10
CA LEU A 222 6.20 10.30 20.37
C LEU A 222 7.20 10.53 21.52
N ILE A 223 8.51 10.51 21.25
CA ILE A 223 9.58 10.75 22.23
C ILE A 223 10.02 12.23 22.30
N ASN A 224 9.32 13.12 21.61
CA ASN A 224 9.63 14.56 21.50
C ASN A 224 11.01 14.86 20.87
N GLU A 225 11.49 14.00 19.98
CA GLU A 225 12.63 14.27 19.10
C GLU A 225 12.12 14.78 17.75
N ASP A 226 11.54 15.98 17.75
CA ASP A 226 10.91 16.63 16.59
C ASP A 226 11.70 17.84 16.10
N ASP A 227 11.19 18.51 15.06
CA ASP A 227 11.69 19.82 14.65
C ASP A 227 11.68 20.81 15.83
N ALA A 228 12.72 21.63 15.95
CA ALA A 228 12.87 22.57 17.05
C ALA A 228 11.76 23.64 17.09
N ALA A 229 11.04 23.87 15.98
CA ALA A 229 9.90 24.77 15.91
C ALA A 229 8.63 24.20 16.57
N VAL A 230 8.54 22.88 16.82
CA VAL A 230 7.39 22.27 17.49
C VAL A 230 7.27 22.81 18.91
N THR A 231 6.15 23.47 19.20
CA THR A 231 5.94 24.13 20.48
C THR A 231 5.54 23.15 21.57
N ALA A 232 5.85 23.46 22.83
CA ALA A 232 5.59 22.59 23.97
C ALA A 232 4.14 22.05 24.07
N PRO A 233 3.07 22.83 23.77
CA PRO A 233 1.69 22.31 23.76
C PRO A 233 1.43 21.22 22.71
N ASN A 234 2.25 21.17 21.65
CA ASN A 234 2.15 20.19 20.56
C ASN A 234 3.18 19.07 20.68
N GLN A 235 3.92 19.00 21.79
CA GLN A 235 4.77 17.87 22.14
C GLN A 235 3.97 16.84 22.94
N CYS A 236 4.38 15.57 22.90
CA CYS A 236 3.75 14.48 23.63
C CYS A 236 3.94 14.68 25.15
N PRO A 237 2.86 14.86 25.94
CA PRO A 237 2.95 15.15 27.38
C PRO A 237 3.10 13.87 28.22
N PHE A 238 3.91 12.90 27.79
CA PHE A 238 3.95 11.55 28.36
C PHE A 238 4.43 11.48 29.83
N LYS A 239 5.05 12.54 30.35
CA LYS A 239 5.47 12.60 31.76
C LYS A 239 4.37 13.05 32.72
N THR A 240 3.40 13.80 32.20
CA THR A 240 2.39 14.52 33.01
C THR A 240 0.97 14.12 32.68
N ASP A 241 0.75 13.49 31.52
CA ASP A 241 -0.55 13.03 31.06
C ASP A 241 -0.58 11.50 30.98
N PHE A 242 -1.74 10.92 31.26
CA PHE A 242 -2.00 9.50 31.13
C PHE A 242 -2.39 9.11 29.71
N GLU A 243 -2.91 10.04 28.90
CA GLU A 243 -3.44 9.74 27.56
C GLU A 243 -2.41 9.00 26.68
N PRO A 244 -1.14 9.43 26.59
CA PRO A 244 -0.13 8.76 25.76
C PRO A 244 0.21 7.33 26.21
N TRP A 245 -0.29 6.87 27.37
CA TRP A 245 -0.06 5.55 27.95
C TRP A 245 -1.20 4.56 27.68
N LEU A 246 -2.32 5.01 27.11
CA LEU A 246 -3.37 4.06 26.71
C LEU A 246 -2.85 3.17 25.57
N TYR A 247 -3.16 1.86 25.63
CA TYR A 247 -2.72 0.81 24.70
C TYR A 247 -1.25 0.36 24.81
N ASP A 248 -0.63 0.52 25.99
CA ASP A 248 0.74 0.06 26.30
C ASP A 248 1.81 0.71 25.41
N ARG A 249 2.05 1.99 25.66
CA ARG A 249 3.08 2.82 24.99
C ARG A 249 4.44 2.12 24.90
N ALA A 250 4.93 1.58 26.01
CA ALA A 250 6.24 0.93 26.04
C ALA A 250 6.20 -0.38 25.22
N GLY A 251 5.11 -1.14 25.29
CA GLY A 251 4.88 -2.32 24.46
C GLY A 251 4.94 -2.01 22.96
N ALA A 252 4.34 -0.91 22.52
CA ALA A 252 4.40 -0.46 21.12
C ALA A 252 5.83 -0.08 20.67
N MET A 253 6.65 0.49 21.56
CA MET A 253 8.07 0.76 21.28
C MET A 253 8.90 -0.53 21.20
N PHE A 254 8.63 -1.50 22.08
CA PHE A 254 9.24 -2.83 21.98
C PHE A 254 8.84 -3.53 20.66
N ALA A 255 7.58 -3.43 20.23
CA ALA A 255 7.15 -3.97 18.95
C ALA A 255 7.96 -3.40 17.76
N LEU A 256 8.28 -2.10 17.79
CA LEU A 256 9.19 -1.48 16.80
C LEU A 256 10.62 -2.03 16.92
N TYR A 257 11.16 -2.18 18.13
CA TYR A 257 12.50 -2.78 18.31
C TYR A 257 12.55 -4.22 17.76
N LEU A 258 11.56 -5.05 18.06
CA LEU A 258 11.53 -6.45 17.62
C LEU A 258 11.55 -6.60 16.08
N ARG A 259 11.15 -5.56 15.35
CA ARG A 259 11.24 -5.52 13.88
C ARG A 259 12.49 -4.81 13.37
N SER A 260 13.04 -3.87 14.11
CA SER A 260 14.14 -3.01 13.64
C SER A 260 15.54 -3.42 14.10
N GLY A 261 15.67 -4.07 15.26
CA GLY A 261 16.96 -4.35 15.89
C GLY A 261 17.77 -3.08 16.23
N ASN A 262 17.13 -1.91 16.27
CA ASN A 262 17.79 -0.62 16.41
C ASN A 262 18.01 -0.23 17.89
N PHE A 263 19.16 0.38 18.17
CA PHE A 263 19.55 0.83 19.51
C PHE A 263 18.56 1.81 20.13
N LYS A 264 18.21 2.89 19.42
CA LYS A 264 17.34 3.96 19.95
C LYS A 264 15.94 3.42 20.24
N HIS A 265 15.39 2.57 19.36
CA HIS A 265 14.09 1.94 19.59
C HIS A 265 14.09 1.09 20.87
N LEU A 266 15.13 0.26 21.10
CA LEU A 266 15.25 -0.51 22.34
C LEU A 266 15.43 0.38 23.57
N ARG A 267 16.31 1.38 23.47
CA ARG A 267 16.66 2.28 24.56
C ARG A 267 15.45 3.03 25.08
N GLU A 268 14.67 3.62 24.17
CA GLU A 268 13.48 4.37 24.58
C GLU A 268 12.34 3.44 25.04
N ALA A 269 12.23 2.23 24.49
CA ALA A 269 11.30 1.23 25.03
C ALA A 269 11.62 0.88 26.50
N VAL A 270 12.89 0.63 26.83
CA VAL A 270 13.35 0.32 28.19
C VAL A 270 13.18 1.51 29.15
N ARG A 271 13.50 2.73 28.70
CA ARG A 271 13.33 3.95 29.50
C ARG A 271 11.85 4.23 29.81
N ASN A 272 10.98 4.15 28.80
CA ASN A 272 9.54 4.32 28.99
C ASN A 272 8.96 3.21 29.87
N CYS A 273 9.41 1.96 29.73
CA CYS A 273 8.98 0.86 30.59
C CYS A 273 9.41 1.05 32.05
N THR A 274 10.61 1.58 32.29
CA THR A 274 11.10 1.89 33.64
C THR A 274 10.28 3.00 34.28
N PHE A 275 9.99 4.07 33.54
CA PHE A 275 9.09 5.13 34.00
C PHE A 275 7.70 4.58 34.31
N TYR A 276 7.14 3.78 33.41
CA TYR A 276 5.84 3.13 33.57
C TYR A 276 5.76 2.30 34.86
N LYS A 277 6.73 1.41 35.09
CA LYS A 277 6.82 0.61 36.31
C LYS A 277 6.89 1.49 37.55
N GLY A 278 7.62 2.61 37.49
CA GLY A 278 7.68 3.61 38.56
C GLY A 278 6.35 4.31 38.86
N LYS A 279 5.38 4.25 37.94
CA LYS A 279 4.03 4.79 38.10
C LYS A 279 2.99 3.75 38.50
N LEU A 280 3.36 2.47 38.61
CA LEU A 280 2.46 1.44 39.13
C LEU A 280 2.45 1.48 40.66
N TYR A 281 1.25 1.40 41.25
CA TYR A 281 1.11 1.21 42.69
C TYR A 281 1.74 -0.12 43.14
N SER A 282 2.67 -0.06 44.08
CA SER A 282 3.40 -1.22 44.60
C SER A 282 2.49 -2.14 45.43
N ASN A 283 2.99 -3.34 45.75
CA ASN A 283 2.32 -4.29 46.65
C ASN A 283 2.06 -3.80 48.08
N THR A 284 2.63 -2.67 48.49
CA THR A 284 2.38 -2.04 49.80
C THR A 284 1.28 -0.99 49.76
N THR A 285 0.63 -0.78 48.62
CA THR A 285 -0.40 0.25 48.44
C THR A 285 -1.71 -0.15 49.12
N THR A 286 -2.36 0.82 49.77
CA THR A 286 -3.69 0.70 50.37
C THR A 286 -4.67 1.66 49.69
N PRO A 287 -5.89 1.22 49.31
CA PRO A 287 -6.42 -0.15 49.44
C PRO A 287 -5.75 -1.14 48.48
N ALA A 288 -5.82 -2.43 48.82
CA ALA A 288 -5.22 -3.51 48.01
C ALA A 288 -5.79 -3.59 46.58
N SER A 289 -7.00 -3.06 46.35
CA SER A 289 -7.60 -2.94 45.01
C SER A 289 -6.86 -1.99 44.08
N ALA A 290 -6.06 -1.06 44.63
CA ALA A 290 -5.29 -0.11 43.83
C ALA A 290 -3.93 -0.66 43.37
N ILE A 291 -3.46 -1.78 43.93
CA ILE A 291 -2.16 -2.39 43.58
C ILE A 291 -2.11 -2.65 42.07
N GLY A 292 -1.02 -2.22 41.43
CA GLY A 292 -0.81 -2.31 39.98
C GLY A 292 -1.60 -1.31 39.14
N GLY A 293 -2.38 -0.42 39.76
CA GLY A 293 -3.01 0.71 39.07
C GLY A 293 -1.97 1.75 38.63
N PHE A 294 -2.27 2.45 37.54
CA PHE A 294 -1.37 3.45 36.95
C PHE A 294 -1.62 4.85 37.52
N SER A 295 -0.70 5.33 38.36
CA SER A 295 -0.86 6.56 39.15
C SER A 295 -0.93 7.87 38.35
N LEU A 296 -0.50 7.91 37.09
CA LEU A 296 -0.73 9.10 36.24
C LEU A 296 -2.21 9.22 35.83
N LYS A 297 -2.92 8.08 35.67
CA LYS A 297 -4.35 8.09 35.35
C LYS A 297 -5.21 8.30 36.59
N ASP A 298 -4.84 7.65 37.69
CA ASP A 298 -5.56 7.71 38.96
C ASP A 298 -4.57 8.01 40.10
N PRO A 299 -4.28 9.29 40.38
CA PRO A 299 -3.25 9.69 41.35
C PRO A 299 -3.65 9.43 42.81
N ASN A 300 -4.93 9.24 43.09
CA ASN A 300 -5.43 8.86 44.41
C ASN A 300 -5.85 7.37 44.41
N PRO A 301 -5.08 6.46 45.03
CA PRO A 301 -5.39 5.03 45.02
C PRO A 301 -6.70 4.71 45.75
N ALA A 302 -7.16 5.56 46.66
CA ALA A 302 -8.41 5.36 47.40
C ALA A 302 -9.67 5.67 46.58
N ALA A 303 -9.53 6.36 45.43
CA ALA A 303 -10.67 6.71 44.56
C ALA A 303 -11.01 5.61 43.53
N GLY A 304 -10.26 4.50 43.52
CA GLY A 304 -10.33 3.46 42.49
C GLY A 304 -9.28 3.66 41.40
N VAL A 305 -9.06 2.61 40.60
CA VAL A 305 -8.07 2.60 39.52
C VAL A 305 -8.70 2.07 38.23
N ASP A 306 -8.36 2.67 37.09
CA ASP A 306 -8.74 2.20 35.78
C ASP A 306 -7.71 1.19 35.27
N SER A 307 -8.06 -0.10 35.38
CA SER A 307 -7.19 -1.22 34.97
C SER A 307 -6.84 -1.21 33.47
N LYS A 308 -7.50 -0.39 32.64
CA LYS A 308 -7.15 -0.24 31.22
C LYS A 308 -5.72 0.27 31.00
N TYR A 309 -5.10 0.87 32.01
CA TYR A 309 -3.73 1.41 31.95
C TYR A 309 -2.67 0.49 32.58
N SER A 310 -3.04 -0.75 32.95
CA SER A 310 -2.17 -1.72 33.63
C SER A 310 -1.76 -2.86 32.69
N TYR A 311 -0.48 -2.95 32.34
CA TYR A 311 0.05 -3.81 31.26
C TYR A 311 1.25 -4.65 31.71
N ASN A 312 1.27 -5.92 31.29
CA ASN A 312 2.37 -6.85 31.56
C ASN A 312 3.34 -7.02 30.38
N GLU A 313 2.92 -6.66 29.17
CA GLU A 313 3.68 -7.04 27.96
C GLU A 313 5.00 -6.29 27.89
N CYS A 314 4.98 -4.98 28.10
CA CYS A 314 6.20 -4.18 28.22
C CYS A 314 7.13 -4.65 29.34
N LEU A 315 6.59 -5.03 30.50
CA LEU A 315 7.38 -5.55 31.63
C LEU A 315 8.08 -6.87 31.25
N ALA A 316 7.42 -7.75 30.50
CA ALA A 316 8.00 -9.01 30.05
C ALA A 316 9.10 -8.77 29.01
N TYR A 317 8.89 -7.87 28.04
CA TYR A 317 9.95 -7.51 27.09
C TYR A 317 11.15 -6.86 27.78
N HIS A 318 10.95 -5.98 28.75
CA HIS A 318 12.03 -5.41 29.57
C HIS A 318 12.81 -6.52 30.30
N TYR A 319 12.10 -7.41 31.00
CA TYR A 319 12.70 -8.53 31.72
C TYR A 319 13.55 -9.42 30.79
N TRP A 320 12.98 -9.80 29.65
CA TRP A 320 13.65 -10.69 28.70
C TRP A 320 14.81 -10.02 27.97
N LEU A 321 14.68 -8.77 27.52
CA LEU A 321 15.73 -8.14 26.71
C LEU A 321 16.89 -7.61 27.54
N THR A 322 16.66 -7.26 28.81
CA THR A 322 17.71 -6.70 29.68
C THR A 322 18.21 -7.68 30.76
N GLY A 323 17.47 -8.76 31.01
CA GLY A 323 17.75 -9.69 32.10
C GLY A 323 17.58 -9.11 33.52
N ASP A 324 17.02 -7.89 33.63
CA ASP A 324 16.82 -7.16 34.88
C ASP A 324 15.58 -7.63 35.64
N ASN A 325 15.77 -7.97 36.92
CA ASN A 325 14.71 -8.47 37.79
C ASN A 325 13.80 -7.35 38.37
N ASP A 326 14.10 -6.06 38.17
CA ASP A 326 13.35 -4.94 38.81
C ASP A 326 11.85 -4.92 38.44
N VAL A 327 11.50 -5.39 37.23
CA VAL A 327 10.12 -5.45 36.74
C VAL A 327 9.39 -6.76 37.06
N TYR A 328 10.11 -7.78 37.56
CA TYR A 328 9.59 -9.15 37.70
C TYR A 328 8.39 -9.27 38.65
N ASN A 329 8.40 -8.50 39.74
CA ASN A 329 7.30 -8.49 40.73
C ASN A 329 6.15 -7.56 40.32
N ALA A 330 6.41 -6.56 39.46
CA ALA A 330 5.37 -5.65 39.00
C ALA A 330 4.31 -6.38 38.15
N MET A 331 4.67 -7.51 37.55
CA MET A 331 3.73 -8.33 36.79
C MET A 331 2.60 -8.91 37.66
N ASP A 332 2.89 -9.25 38.92
CA ASP A 332 1.88 -9.73 39.86
C ASP A 332 0.91 -8.59 40.22
N TRP A 333 1.44 -7.36 40.36
CA TRP A 333 0.65 -6.18 40.71
C TRP A 333 -0.37 -5.87 39.60
N VAL A 334 0.08 -5.92 38.34
CA VAL A 334 -0.80 -5.70 37.18
C VAL A 334 -1.90 -6.76 37.11
N VAL A 335 -1.59 -8.05 37.31
CA VAL A 335 -2.62 -9.10 37.34
C VAL A 335 -3.60 -8.87 38.48
N GLN A 336 -3.13 -8.47 39.66
CA GLN A 336 -4.01 -8.10 40.77
C GLN A 336 -4.93 -6.93 40.39
N CYS A 337 -4.42 -5.88 39.74
CA CYS A 337 -5.22 -4.76 39.25
C CYS A 337 -6.31 -5.23 38.27
N GLN A 338 -5.95 -6.07 37.30
CA GLN A 338 -6.87 -6.58 36.28
C GLN A 338 -7.94 -7.50 36.90
N GLU A 339 -7.55 -8.44 37.75
CA GLU A 339 -8.51 -9.37 38.37
C GLU A 339 -9.47 -8.66 39.32
N THR A 340 -9.01 -7.60 39.99
CA THR A 340 -9.83 -6.83 40.95
C THR A 340 -10.75 -5.84 40.27
N ASN A 341 -10.27 -5.10 39.26
CA ASN A 341 -10.96 -3.90 38.74
C ASN A 341 -11.52 -4.06 37.32
N ALA A 342 -10.99 -4.99 36.51
CA ALA A 342 -11.57 -5.25 35.18
C ALA A 342 -12.84 -6.10 35.30
N PRO A 343 -13.82 -5.92 34.40
CA PRO A 343 -15.09 -6.66 34.44
C PRO A 343 -14.88 -8.17 34.35
N ASN A 344 -15.93 -8.92 34.71
CA ASN A 344 -15.92 -10.37 34.56
C ASN A 344 -15.81 -10.75 33.07
N SER A 345 -14.98 -11.74 32.77
CA SER A 345 -14.87 -12.31 31.43
C SER A 345 -16.12 -13.06 31.02
N GLN A 346 -16.85 -13.65 31.97
CA GLN A 346 -18.17 -14.21 31.72
C GLN A 346 -19.18 -13.09 31.63
N TRP A 347 -19.63 -12.81 30.40
CA TRP A 347 -20.65 -11.81 30.17
C TRP A 347 -22.01 -12.23 30.75
N SER A 348 -22.77 -11.25 31.23
CA SER A 348 -24.20 -11.42 31.51
C SER A 348 -24.96 -10.10 31.30
N PRO A 349 -26.28 -10.13 31.06
CA PRO A 349 -27.12 -8.94 30.99
C PRO A 349 -27.10 -8.08 32.25
N ALA A 350 -26.76 -8.65 33.40
CA ALA A 350 -26.73 -7.97 34.70
C ALA A 350 -25.41 -7.24 34.99
N LEU A 351 -24.39 -7.39 34.15
CA LEU A 351 -23.14 -6.64 34.31
C LEU A 351 -23.40 -5.14 34.14
N GLY A 352 -22.73 -4.32 34.95
CA GLY A 352 -22.81 -2.86 34.87
C GLY A 352 -21.89 -2.26 33.79
N PHE A 353 -20.65 -2.75 33.69
CA PHE A 353 -19.66 -2.32 32.70
C PHE A 353 -19.00 -3.52 32.04
N TRP A 354 -18.83 -3.49 30.73
CA TRP A 354 -18.13 -4.52 29.97
C TRP A 354 -17.66 -3.94 28.62
N THR A 355 -16.39 -4.15 28.27
CA THR A 355 -15.86 -3.82 26.95
C THR A 355 -14.85 -4.90 26.53
N GLU A 356 -14.72 -5.13 25.23
CA GLU A 356 -13.78 -6.09 24.64
C GLU A 356 -12.34 -5.77 25.08
N ARG A 357 -11.97 -4.48 25.10
CA ARG A 357 -10.66 -4.00 25.55
C ARG A 357 -10.35 -4.39 27.00
N SER A 358 -11.31 -4.21 27.89
CA SER A 358 -11.07 -4.47 29.31
C SER A 358 -10.87 -5.97 29.57
N VAL A 359 -11.65 -6.84 28.94
CA VAL A 359 -11.44 -8.29 29.06
C VAL A 359 -10.20 -8.78 28.29
N ALA A 360 -9.81 -8.09 27.21
CA ALA A 360 -8.57 -8.35 26.48
C ALA A 360 -7.33 -8.16 27.36
N PHE A 361 -7.20 -7.01 28.03
CA PHE A 361 -6.05 -6.74 28.90
C PHE A 361 -6.04 -7.61 30.16
N LYS A 362 -7.22 -7.99 30.68
CA LYS A 362 -7.32 -9.00 31.74
C LYS A 362 -6.77 -10.36 31.31
N LEU A 363 -7.18 -10.85 30.14
CA LEU A 363 -6.66 -12.11 29.58
C LEU A 363 -5.15 -12.01 29.34
N LEU A 364 -4.71 -10.96 28.67
CA LEU A 364 -3.31 -10.79 28.29
C LEU A 364 -2.39 -10.70 29.52
N ALA A 365 -2.82 -10.02 30.59
CA ALA A 365 -2.04 -9.95 31.83
C ALA A 365 -1.83 -11.34 32.46
N ASN A 366 -2.84 -12.20 32.46
CA ASN A 366 -2.74 -13.58 32.95
C ASN A 366 -1.87 -14.46 32.04
N VAL A 367 -2.07 -14.35 30.72
CA VAL A 367 -1.26 -15.07 29.74
C VAL A 367 0.23 -14.75 29.96
N ILE A 368 0.59 -13.47 30.06
CA ILE A 368 1.99 -13.06 30.27
C ILE A 368 2.53 -13.50 31.64
N LEU A 369 1.72 -13.43 32.71
CA LEU A 369 2.14 -13.91 34.03
C LEU A 369 2.46 -15.41 34.00
N PHE A 370 1.61 -16.21 33.35
CA PHE A 370 1.87 -17.63 33.17
C PHE A 370 3.11 -17.88 32.31
N GLU A 371 3.27 -17.14 31.23
CA GLU A 371 4.42 -17.28 30.34
C GLU A 371 5.75 -17.05 31.05
N VAL A 372 5.85 -15.95 31.81
CA VAL A 372 7.10 -15.55 32.48
C VAL A 372 7.33 -16.42 33.71
N LYS A 373 6.30 -16.62 34.55
CA LYS A 373 6.47 -17.16 35.90
C LYS A 373 5.97 -18.60 36.08
N GLY A 374 5.16 -19.11 35.14
CA GLY A 374 4.48 -20.39 35.29
C GLY A 374 3.38 -20.38 36.36
N ASP A 375 2.78 -19.22 36.64
CA ASP A 375 1.78 -19.06 37.71
C ASP A 375 0.56 -19.98 37.49
N SER A 376 0.26 -20.82 38.49
CA SER A 376 -0.79 -21.84 38.40
C SER A 376 -2.21 -21.26 38.40
N ALA A 377 -2.41 -20.14 39.09
CA ALA A 377 -3.69 -19.46 39.12
C ALA A 377 -3.97 -18.77 37.77
N ALA A 378 -2.96 -18.12 37.19
CA ALA A 378 -3.01 -17.59 35.84
C ALA A 378 -3.26 -18.69 34.80
N ARG A 379 -2.57 -19.83 34.89
CA ARG A 379 -2.83 -21.02 34.05
C ARG A 379 -4.32 -21.39 34.04
N SER A 380 -4.92 -21.45 35.22
CA SER A 380 -6.35 -21.79 35.37
C SER A 380 -7.25 -20.69 34.80
N ARG A 381 -6.94 -19.42 35.08
CA ARG A 381 -7.70 -18.26 34.58
C ARG A 381 -7.65 -18.15 33.06
N ILE A 382 -6.55 -18.51 32.39
CA ILE A 382 -6.47 -18.51 30.92
C ILE A 382 -7.53 -19.42 30.31
N THR A 383 -7.62 -20.67 30.77
CA THR A 383 -8.63 -21.63 30.29
C THR A 383 -10.06 -21.13 30.58
N THR A 384 -10.30 -20.62 31.78
CA THR A 384 -11.61 -20.08 32.17
C THR A 384 -12.01 -18.87 31.32
N GLN A 385 -11.13 -17.88 31.18
CA GLN A 385 -11.40 -16.63 30.47
C GLN A 385 -11.58 -16.87 28.97
N THR A 386 -10.71 -17.66 28.33
CA THR A 386 -10.87 -18.03 26.91
C THR A 386 -12.17 -18.79 26.66
N GLY A 387 -12.53 -19.73 27.54
CA GLY A 387 -13.81 -20.44 27.49
C GLY A 387 -15.03 -19.51 27.60
N HIS A 388 -14.99 -18.53 28.52
CA HIS A 388 -16.05 -17.52 28.63
C HIS A 388 -16.21 -16.67 27.36
N LEU A 389 -15.10 -16.24 26.78
CA LEU A 389 -15.10 -15.42 25.55
C LEU A 389 -15.63 -16.21 24.34
N ILE A 390 -15.24 -17.48 24.22
CA ILE A 390 -15.77 -18.37 23.18
C ILE A 390 -17.28 -18.60 23.38
N TRP A 391 -17.72 -18.88 24.61
CA TRP A 391 -19.14 -19.00 24.93
C TRP A 391 -19.92 -17.71 24.62
N HIS A 392 -19.34 -16.54 24.87
CA HIS A 392 -19.95 -15.25 24.56
C HIS A 392 -20.06 -15.03 23.04
N GLN A 393 -19.01 -15.32 22.27
CA GLN A 393 -19.03 -15.29 20.79
C GLN A 393 -20.03 -16.30 20.19
N ASN A 394 -20.34 -17.37 20.92
CA ASN A 394 -21.40 -18.33 20.55
C ASN A 394 -22.81 -17.80 20.85
N GLY A 395 -22.93 -16.61 21.45
CA GLY A 395 -24.20 -15.97 21.76
C GLY A 395 -24.62 -16.00 23.21
N ALA A 396 -23.70 -16.35 24.12
CA ALA A 396 -23.95 -16.38 25.55
C ALA A 396 -25.21 -17.20 25.93
N ALA A 397 -25.30 -18.43 25.41
CA ALA A 397 -26.47 -19.28 25.61
C ALA A 397 -26.81 -19.46 27.09
N GLY A 398 -28.10 -19.30 27.43
CA GLY A 398 -28.61 -19.41 28.80
C GLY A 398 -28.75 -18.09 29.55
N THR A 399 -28.36 -16.95 28.97
CA THR A 399 -28.65 -15.63 29.58
C THR A 399 -30.08 -15.18 29.33
N SER A 400 -30.60 -14.33 30.21
CA SER A 400 -31.90 -13.67 30.05
C SER A 400 -31.78 -12.17 30.27
N PRO A 401 -32.11 -11.33 29.27
CA PRO A 401 -32.45 -11.70 27.89
C PRO A 401 -31.27 -12.36 27.16
N ALA A 402 -31.60 -13.19 26.16
CA ALA A 402 -30.61 -13.82 25.30
C ALA A 402 -30.16 -12.84 24.21
N ILE A 403 -28.88 -12.94 23.78
CA ILE A 403 -28.42 -12.27 22.57
C ILE A 403 -29.20 -12.87 21.39
N PRO A 404 -29.87 -12.06 20.54
CA PRO A 404 -30.63 -12.58 19.41
C PRO A 404 -29.80 -13.49 18.51
N SER A 405 -30.37 -14.59 18.06
CA SER A 405 -29.73 -15.52 17.12
C SER A 405 -30.11 -15.27 15.67
N ALA A 406 -31.37 -14.86 15.42
CA ALA A 406 -31.85 -14.53 14.09
C ALA A 406 -31.16 -13.26 13.56
N GLY A 407 -30.57 -13.34 12.37
CA GLY A 407 -29.89 -12.22 11.72
C GLY A 407 -28.56 -11.80 12.36
N ARG A 408 -28.09 -12.52 13.40
CA ARG A 408 -26.84 -12.15 14.08
C ARG A 408 -25.63 -12.38 13.17
N VAL A 409 -24.81 -11.34 13.03
CA VAL A 409 -23.50 -11.42 12.39
C VAL A 409 -22.58 -12.29 13.24
N ASP A 410 -21.92 -13.25 12.60
CA ASP A 410 -21.00 -14.17 13.27
C ASP A 410 -19.71 -13.45 13.72
N GLY A 411 -19.17 -13.85 14.87
CA GLY A 411 -17.84 -13.41 15.34
C GLY A 411 -17.81 -12.32 16.41
N GLY A 412 -18.87 -11.51 16.53
CA GLY A 412 -18.93 -10.42 17.51
C GLY A 412 -19.27 -10.87 18.94
N LEU A 413 -18.82 -10.12 19.94
CA LEU A 413 -19.15 -10.33 21.36
C LEU A 413 -20.18 -9.29 21.81
N TYR A 414 -21.43 -9.52 21.41
CA TYR A 414 -22.49 -8.53 21.59
C TYR A 414 -22.89 -8.37 23.06
N HIS A 415 -23.01 -7.11 23.48
CA HIS A 415 -23.39 -6.68 24.82
C HIS A 415 -24.18 -5.37 24.72
N TYR A 416 -24.74 -4.90 25.83
CA TYR A 416 -25.53 -3.67 25.78
C TYR A 416 -24.64 -2.43 25.60
N GLY A 417 -25.11 -1.45 24.83
CA GLY A 417 -24.47 -0.13 24.77
C GLY A 417 -24.31 0.50 26.15
N SER A 418 -25.28 0.31 27.05
CA SER A 418 -25.19 0.77 28.45
C SER A 418 -24.06 0.11 29.23
N GLN A 419 -23.70 -1.14 28.91
CA GLN A 419 -22.56 -1.83 29.50
C GLN A 419 -21.23 -1.35 28.91
N HIS A 420 -21.23 -0.98 27.63
CA HIS A 420 -20.04 -0.41 26.98
C HIS A 420 -19.73 0.99 27.49
N GLY A 421 -20.78 1.77 27.78
CA GLY A 421 -20.71 3.20 28.11
C GLY A 421 -20.95 4.12 26.91
N ASP A 422 -21.04 3.56 25.69
CA ASP A 422 -21.29 4.25 24.43
C ASP A 422 -22.34 3.49 23.59
N GLY A 423 -22.86 4.15 22.55
CA GLY A 423 -23.85 3.57 21.63
C GLY A 423 -25.27 3.50 22.19
N THR A 424 -26.16 2.87 21.44
CA THR A 424 -27.57 2.73 21.81
C THR A 424 -27.70 1.86 23.07
N ALA A 425 -28.07 2.49 24.19
CA ALA A 425 -28.02 1.87 25.51
C ALA A 425 -28.70 0.50 25.63
N SER A 426 -29.84 0.30 24.96
CA SER A 426 -30.64 -0.94 25.00
C SER A 426 -30.35 -1.92 23.87
N ALA A 427 -29.47 -1.57 22.92
CA ALA A 427 -29.13 -2.43 21.79
C ALA A 427 -28.01 -3.41 22.15
N PHE A 428 -28.06 -4.60 21.56
CA PHE A 428 -26.92 -5.51 21.50
C PHE A 428 -25.97 -5.05 20.39
N LEU A 429 -24.77 -4.64 20.79
CA LEU A 429 -23.72 -4.12 19.91
C LEU A 429 -22.34 -4.61 20.37
N ALA A 430 -21.35 -4.46 19.51
CA ALA A 430 -19.96 -4.78 19.80
C ALA A 430 -19.06 -3.70 19.19
N SER A 431 -17.92 -3.42 19.82
CA SER A 431 -16.94 -2.47 19.30
C SER A 431 -15.93 -3.17 18.39
N SER A 432 -15.86 -2.75 17.13
CA SER A 432 -14.89 -3.29 16.17
C SER A 432 -13.47 -2.92 16.56
N TRP A 433 -13.25 -1.67 16.99
CA TRP A 433 -11.95 -1.16 17.39
C TRP A 433 -11.43 -1.85 18.65
N MET A 434 -12.29 -2.16 19.62
CA MET A 434 -11.84 -2.87 20.83
C MET A 434 -11.73 -4.38 20.62
N SER A 435 -12.46 -4.94 19.64
CA SER A 435 -12.40 -6.37 19.31
C SER A 435 -11.03 -6.80 18.78
N VAL A 436 -10.28 -5.92 18.12
CA VAL A 436 -8.90 -6.22 17.66
C VAL A 436 -7.96 -6.49 18.83
N LEU A 437 -8.13 -5.80 19.97
CA LEU A 437 -7.32 -6.00 21.18
C LEU A 437 -7.65 -7.35 21.84
N LEU A 438 -8.93 -7.72 21.80
CA LEU A 438 -9.38 -9.02 22.29
C LEU A 438 -8.85 -10.16 21.42
N GLN A 439 -8.90 -9.99 20.10
CA GLN A 439 -8.31 -10.95 19.17
C GLN A 439 -6.81 -11.07 19.41
N ASP A 440 -6.09 -9.97 19.65
CA ASP A 440 -4.66 -9.98 19.98
C ASP A 440 -4.35 -10.81 21.25
N ALA A 441 -5.14 -10.61 22.31
CA ALA A 441 -5.04 -11.40 23.53
C ALA A 441 -5.34 -12.90 23.28
N MET A 442 -6.30 -13.21 22.42
CA MET A 442 -6.65 -14.58 22.02
C MET A 442 -5.56 -15.23 21.16
N ILE A 443 -4.90 -14.49 20.26
CA ILE A 443 -3.72 -14.98 19.51
C ILE A 443 -2.58 -15.32 20.47
N ARG A 444 -2.33 -14.47 21.46
CA ARG A 444 -1.35 -14.77 22.50
C ARG A 444 -1.76 -15.99 23.33
N ALA A 445 -3.03 -16.13 23.69
CA ALA A 445 -3.52 -17.32 24.39
C ALA A 445 -3.39 -18.60 23.53
N TYR A 446 -3.67 -18.53 22.23
CA TYR A 446 -3.45 -19.64 21.29
C TYR A 446 -2.00 -20.11 21.31
N ALA A 447 -1.04 -19.19 21.33
CA ALA A 447 0.38 -19.54 21.37
C ALA A 447 0.78 -20.42 22.58
N PHE A 448 0.02 -20.41 23.68
CA PHE A 448 0.33 -21.20 24.88
C PHE A 448 -0.68 -22.31 25.15
N THR A 449 -1.70 -22.46 24.32
CA THR A 449 -2.75 -23.49 24.47
C THR A 449 -2.85 -24.40 23.26
N GLU A 450 -2.53 -23.89 22.06
CA GLU A 450 -2.80 -24.50 20.75
C GLU A 450 -4.26 -24.99 20.63
N ASP A 451 -5.18 -24.30 21.31
CA ASP A 451 -6.58 -24.68 21.34
C ASP A 451 -7.26 -24.30 20.02
N THR A 452 -7.73 -25.32 19.30
CA THR A 452 -8.48 -25.16 18.05
C THR A 452 -9.74 -24.30 18.18
N ASN A 453 -10.36 -24.21 19.37
CA ASN A 453 -11.50 -23.33 19.61
C ASN A 453 -11.08 -21.86 19.64
N ILE A 454 -9.86 -21.55 20.12
CA ILE A 454 -9.30 -20.19 20.05
C ILE A 454 -8.97 -19.84 18.60
N ALA A 455 -8.40 -20.78 17.82
CA ALA A 455 -8.22 -20.58 16.38
C ALA A 455 -9.54 -20.30 15.66
N ALA A 456 -10.60 -21.05 15.98
CA ALA A 456 -11.94 -20.82 15.44
C ALA A 456 -12.51 -19.46 15.88
N PHE A 457 -12.28 -19.03 17.11
CA PHE A 457 -12.66 -17.70 17.60
C PHE A 457 -12.01 -16.59 16.79
N ILE A 458 -10.69 -16.69 16.55
CA ILE A 458 -9.92 -15.71 15.79
C ILE A 458 -10.43 -15.62 14.35
N ARG A 459 -10.64 -16.76 13.69
CA ARG A 459 -11.22 -16.83 12.34
C ARG A 459 -12.60 -16.17 12.28
N ARG A 460 -13.50 -16.51 13.21
CA ARG A 460 -14.86 -15.97 13.24
C ARG A 460 -14.90 -14.48 13.52
N MET A 461 -13.98 -13.94 14.33
CA MET A 461 -13.84 -12.49 14.53
C MET A 461 -13.67 -11.74 13.20
N GLY A 462 -12.99 -12.34 12.21
CA GLY A 462 -12.87 -11.77 10.86
C GLY A 462 -14.19 -11.57 10.14
N ASN A 463 -15.21 -12.40 10.40
CA ASN A 463 -16.56 -12.21 9.83
C ASN A 463 -17.20 -10.91 10.36
N PHE A 464 -17.11 -10.71 11.67
CA PHE A 464 -17.61 -9.50 12.33
C PHE A 464 -16.89 -8.25 11.83
N LEU A 465 -15.56 -8.26 11.84
CA LEU A 465 -14.75 -7.12 11.39
C LEU A 465 -15.00 -6.78 9.91
N ARG A 466 -15.19 -7.79 9.06
CA ARG A 466 -15.49 -7.58 7.64
C ARG A 466 -16.84 -6.90 7.43
N VAL A 467 -17.86 -7.26 8.20
CA VAL A 467 -19.20 -6.62 8.10
C VAL A 467 -19.18 -5.22 8.71
N ALA A 468 -18.38 -5.00 9.75
CA ALA A 468 -18.18 -3.69 10.36
C ALA A 468 -17.33 -2.73 9.50
N SER A 469 -16.59 -3.27 8.52
CA SER A 469 -15.81 -2.49 7.57
C SER A 469 -16.68 -2.08 6.38
N LYS A 470 -16.89 -0.78 6.20
CA LYS A 470 -17.83 -0.18 5.24
C LYS A 470 -17.11 0.88 4.43
N SER A 471 -17.69 1.33 3.33
CA SER A 471 -17.07 2.34 2.47
C SER A 471 -18.02 3.47 2.12
N ASP A 472 -17.54 4.70 2.19
CA ASP A 472 -18.21 5.87 1.60
C ASP A 472 -17.25 7.04 1.42
N THR A 473 -17.79 8.21 1.06
CA THR A 473 -17.03 9.42 0.73
C THR A 473 -16.87 10.39 1.91
N ALA A 474 -17.32 10.05 3.12
CA ALA A 474 -17.34 10.95 4.26
C ALA A 474 -16.10 10.74 5.16
N HIS A 475 -14.96 11.23 4.66
CA HIS A 475 -13.65 11.19 5.35
C HIS A 475 -12.85 12.48 5.10
N GLN A 476 -11.80 12.69 5.90
CA GLN A 476 -11.00 13.93 5.89
C GLN A 476 -9.83 13.93 4.87
N TYR A 477 -9.55 12.80 4.23
CA TYR A 477 -8.36 12.64 3.37
C TYR A 477 -8.56 13.16 1.93
N GLY A 478 -9.78 13.53 1.56
CA GLY A 478 -10.15 13.93 0.19
C GLY A 478 -10.17 12.76 -0.80
N GLY A 479 -10.83 12.94 -1.95
CA GLY A 479 -10.95 11.88 -2.97
C GLY A 479 -12.30 11.16 -2.98
N GLY A 480 -12.31 9.94 -3.51
CA GLY A 480 -13.49 9.09 -3.73
C GLY A 480 -13.97 8.38 -2.46
N ALA A 481 -14.58 7.20 -2.60
CA ALA A 481 -14.96 6.41 -1.42
C ALA A 481 -13.75 5.69 -0.82
N LEU A 482 -13.67 5.64 0.52
CA LEU A 482 -12.69 4.85 1.27
C LEU A 482 -13.38 3.91 2.25
N TYR A 483 -12.70 2.80 2.55
CA TYR A 483 -13.12 1.92 3.61
C TYR A 483 -12.81 2.55 4.98
N TYR A 484 -13.75 2.39 5.90
CA TYR A 484 -13.67 2.76 7.30
C TYR A 484 -14.25 1.61 8.14
N VAL A 485 -13.99 1.62 9.44
CA VAL A 485 -14.46 0.57 10.35
C VAL A 485 -15.38 1.19 11.39
N ASP A 486 -16.64 0.75 11.42
CA ASP A 486 -17.62 1.22 12.42
C ASP A 486 -17.02 1.11 13.83
N TYR A 487 -17.07 2.18 14.62
CA TYR A 487 -16.72 2.09 16.04
C TYR A 487 -17.55 1.01 16.73
N MET A 488 -18.88 1.05 16.52
CA MET A 488 -19.84 0.11 17.10
C MET A 488 -20.82 -0.37 16.05
N MET A 489 -20.97 -1.69 16.00
CA MET A 489 -21.92 -2.35 15.11
C MET A 489 -22.92 -3.17 15.93
N ARG A 490 -24.20 -3.04 15.60
CA ARG A 490 -25.28 -3.84 16.20
C ARG A 490 -25.13 -5.31 15.79
N TYR A 491 -25.77 -6.19 16.55
CA TYR A 491 -25.71 -7.63 16.31
C TYR A 491 -26.16 -8.06 14.90
N ASP A 492 -26.99 -7.27 14.23
CA ASP A 492 -27.54 -7.51 12.89
C ASP A 492 -26.73 -6.85 11.75
N GLY A 493 -25.58 -6.24 12.06
CA GLY A 493 -24.69 -5.60 11.07
C GLY A 493 -24.96 -4.13 10.81
N VAL A 494 -26.01 -3.56 11.42
CA VAL A 494 -26.31 -2.13 11.30
C VAL A 494 -25.26 -1.31 12.08
N SER A 495 -24.75 -0.24 11.45
CA SER A 495 -23.87 0.73 12.14
C SER A 495 -24.65 1.37 13.29
N ASP A 496 -24.10 1.36 14.50
CA ASP A 496 -24.74 2.04 15.65
C ASP A 496 -24.09 3.40 15.91
N VAL A 497 -22.76 3.41 15.97
CA VAL A 497 -21.97 4.64 16.13
C VAL A 497 -21.01 4.74 14.97
N ARG A 498 -21.16 5.83 14.22
CA ARG A 498 -20.23 6.29 13.21
C ARG A 498 -19.66 7.63 13.65
N SER A 499 -18.35 7.73 13.78
CA SER A 499 -17.65 8.97 14.11
C SER A 499 -16.89 9.55 12.91
N THR A 500 -16.40 10.78 13.01
CA THR A 500 -15.49 11.36 12.02
C THR A 500 -14.05 10.94 12.36
N GLY A 501 -13.34 10.25 11.45
CA GLY A 501 -11.97 9.77 11.69
C GLY A 501 -11.88 8.27 12.02
N GLU A 502 -12.88 7.47 11.68
CA GLU A 502 -12.84 6.01 11.89
C GLU A 502 -11.76 5.33 11.04
N GLU A 503 -11.33 6.01 9.98
CA GLU A 503 -10.23 5.56 9.14
C GLU A 503 -8.90 5.51 9.91
N GLU A 504 -8.75 6.24 11.03
CA GLU A 504 -7.57 6.16 11.91
C GLU A 504 -7.47 4.81 12.66
N HIS A 505 -8.51 3.95 12.59
CA HIS A 505 -8.53 2.59 13.16
C HIS A 505 -8.31 1.48 12.11
N SER A 506 -7.91 1.84 10.88
CA SER A 506 -7.85 0.87 9.78
C SER A 506 -6.65 -0.07 9.86
N LEU A 507 -5.51 0.35 10.41
CA LEU A 507 -4.29 -0.47 10.42
C LEU A 507 -4.43 -1.72 11.31
N GLU A 508 -4.85 -1.53 12.55
CA GLU A 508 -4.97 -2.65 13.49
C GLU A 508 -6.14 -3.57 13.12
N VAL A 509 -7.19 -3.04 12.48
CA VAL A 509 -8.27 -3.86 11.92
C VAL A 509 -7.79 -4.65 10.71
N ALA A 510 -6.99 -4.05 9.82
CA ALA A 510 -6.34 -4.78 8.74
C ALA A 510 -5.49 -5.94 9.28
N ALA A 511 -4.71 -5.71 10.34
CA ALA A 511 -3.92 -6.76 10.97
C ALA A 511 -4.79 -7.87 11.60
N ALA A 512 -5.92 -7.50 12.22
CA ALA A 512 -6.86 -8.45 12.80
C ALA A 512 -7.58 -9.31 11.74
N LEU A 513 -7.95 -8.71 10.60
CA LEU A 513 -8.48 -9.41 9.43
C LEU A 513 -7.42 -10.34 8.82
N ALA A 514 -6.16 -9.88 8.71
CA ALA A 514 -5.04 -10.69 8.22
C ALA A 514 -4.75 -11.91 9.13
N TRP A 515 -4.88 -11.77 10.46
CA TRP A 515 -4.83 -12.91 11.37
C TRP A 515 -5.99 -13.87 11.16
N SER A 516 -7.20 -13.35 10.97
CA SER A 516 -8.39 -14.17 10.68
C SER A 516 -8.21 -14.97 9.39
N TRP A 517 -7.67 -14.33 8.34
CA TRP A 517 -7.25 -14.95 7.10
C TRP A 517 -6.23 -16.07 7.34
N TYR A 518 -5.14 -15.77 8.04
CA TYR A 518 -4.10 -16.76 8.36
C TYR A 518 -4.66 -17.98 9.09
N PHE A 519 -5.55 -17.80 10.08
CA PHE A 519 -6.17 -18.92 10.77
C PHE A 519 -7.21 -19.66 9.91
N SER A 520 -7.84 -18.99 8.94
CA SER A 520 -8.69 -19.64 7.93
C SER A 520 -7.87 -20.61 7.06
N GLU A 521 -6.67 -20.19 6.64
CA GLU A 521 -5.70 -21.02 5.92
C GLU A 521 -5.18 -22.17 6.79
N LEU A 522 -4.69 -21.84 7.99
CA LEU A 522 -4.09 -22.80 8.90
C LEU A 522 -5.06 -23.92 9.29
N THR A 523 -6.35 -23.62 9.37
CA THR A 523 -7.41 -24.59 9.73
C THR A 523 -8.03 -25.30 8.51
N GLY A 524 -7.57 -25.01 7.29
CA GLY A 524 -8.07 -25.65 6.07
C GLY A 524 -9.45 -25.18 5.62
N ALA A 525 -9.88 -24.00 6.05
CA ALA A 525 -11.09 -23.33 5.59
C ALA A 525 -10.81 -21.89 5.12
N PRO A 526 -10.04 -21.71 4.02
CA PRO A 526 -9.74 -20.41 3.41
C PRO A 526 -10.95 -19.50 3.24
N ASP A 527 -10.85 -18.24 3.69
CA ASP A 527 -11.83 -17.19 3.39
C ASP A 527 -11.12 -15.94 2.84
N PRO A 528 -10.91 -15.84 1.51
CA PRO A 528 -10.17 -14.75 0.90
C PRO A 528 -10.86 -13.37 1.04
N ALA A 529 -12.14 -13.33 1.43
CA ALA A 529 -12.82 -12.08 1.71
C ALA A 529 -12.22 -11.36 2.93
N MET A 530 -11.65 -12.10 3.90
CA MET A 530 -10.93 -11.50 5.03
C MET A 530 -9.63 -10.84 4.57
N LYS A 531 -8.88 -11.49 3.67
CA LYS A 531 -7.66 -10.91 3.08
C LYS A 531 -8.00 -9.65 2.28
N THR A 532 -9.01 -9.73 1.42
CA THR A 532 -9.45 -8.60 0.59
C THR A 532 -9.84 -7.39 1.46
N MET A 533 -10.59 -7.62 2.54
CA MET A 533 -10.94 -6.52 3.45
C MET A 533 -9.72 -5.99 4.22
N ALA A 534 -8.75 -6.84 4.57
CA ALA A 534 -7.51 -6.39 5.18
C ALA A 534 -6.72 -5.45 4.24
N ASP A 535 -6.68 -5.75 2.94
CA ASP A 535 -6.07 -4.88 1.92
C ASP A 535 -6.82 -3.53 1.84
N HIS A 536 -8.15 -3.54 1.78
CA HIS A 536 -8.95 -2.30 1.78
C HIS A 536 -8.77 -1.42 3.03
N CYS A 537 -8.70 -2.02 4.21
CA CYS A 537 -8.40 -1.30 5.44
C CYS A 537 -6.96 -0.76 5.42
N TYR A 538 -6.01 -1.50 4.84
CA TYR A 538 -4.64 -1.02 4.70
C TYR A 538 -4.54 0.17 3.74
N ASP A 539 -5.25 0.14 2.61
CA ASP A 539 -5.29 1.26 1.66
C ASP A 539 -5.81 2.54 2.31
N ALA A 540 -6.86 2.43 3.15
CA ALA A 540 -7.38 3.55 3.92
C ALA A 540 -6.35 4.10 4.92
N TYR A 541 -5.58 3.22 5.56
CA TYR A 541 -4.48 3.62 6.43
C TYR A 541 -3.34 4.32 5.67
N ASP A 542 -2.91 3.79 4.52
CA ASP A 542 -1.85 4.37 3.68
C ASP A 542 -2.21 5.81 3.27
N ILE A 543 -3.43 6.00 2.74
CA ILE A 543 -3.95 7.33 2.40
C ILE A 543 -4.00 8.24 3.64
N GLY A 544 -4.41 7.70 4.80
CA GLY A 544 -4.44 8.43 6.06
C GLY A 544 -3.06 8.90 6.52
N VAL A 545 -2.03 8.07 6.38
CA VAL A 545 -0.64 8.42 6.72
C VAL A 545 -0.17 9.61 5.91
N ASN A 546 -0.37 9.60 4.59
CA ASN A 546 -0.01 10.72 3.73
C ASN A 546 -0.68 12.01 4.18
N TYR A 547 -1.97 11.98 4.52
CA TYR A 547 -2.68 13.14 5.06
C TYR A 547 -2.12 13.62 6.42
N TRP A 548 -1.56 12.73 7.23
CA TRP A 548 -1.00 13.07 8.54
C TRP A 548 0.44 13.60 8.47
N ILE A 549 1.18 13.29 7.41
CA ILE A 549 2.49 13.88 7.13
C ILE A 549 2.25 15.33 6.68
N ARG A 550 2.86 16.27 7.41
CA ARG A 550 2.68 17.71 7.23
C ARG A 550 4.03 18.40 7.23
N PRO A 551 4.74 18.44 6.09
CA PRO A 551 6.07 19.04 6.03
C PRO A 551 6.11 20.50 6.50
N THR A 552 5.01 21.23 6.37
CA THR A 552 4.86 22.63 6.81
C THR A 552 4.34 22.79 8.24
N GLY A 553 3.94 21.69 8.90
CA GLY A 553 3.45 21.66 10.27
C GLY A 553 4.37 22.40 11.27
N PRO A 554 5.70 22.15 11.25
CA PRO A 554 6.63 22.83 12.16
C PRO A 554 6.61 24.35 12.08
N ALA A 555 6.35 24.95 10.91
CA ALA A 555 6.25 26.40 10.77
C ALA A 555 5.05 26.99 11.55
N SER A 556 4.06 26.16 11.88
CA SER A 556 2.91 26.51 12.74
C SER A 556 3.04 25.95 14.15
N GLY A 557 4.22 25.44 14.53
CA GLY A 557 4.48 24.84 15.83
C GLY A 557 3.92 23.43 16.03
N LEU A 558 3.44 22.76 14.97
CA LEU A 558 2.88 21.40 15.00
C LEU A 558 3.94 20.37 14.57
N THR A 559 3.78 19.10 14.97
CA THR A 559 4.66 18.03 14.47
C THR A 559 4.50 17.83 12.96
N ALA A 560 5.60 17.50 12.28
CA ALA A 560 5.54 17.14 10.86
C ALA A 560 4.91 15.76 10.65
N TYR A 561 5.24 14.79 11.51
CA TYR A 561 4.54 13.50 11.57
C TYR A 561 3.48 13.57 12.68
N ARG A 562 2.20 13.64 12.30
CA ARG A 562 1.12 13.75 13.29
C ARG A 562 0.80 12.40 13.94
N VAL A 563 0.90 12.38 15.27
CA VAL A 563 0.50 11.24 16.11
C VAL A 563 -0.70 11.58 17.01
N THR A 564 -1.36 12.74 16.84
CA THR A 564 -2.47 13.18 17.71
C THR A 564 -3.81 12.50 17.34
N PRO A 565 -4.55 11.94 18.32
CA PRO A 565 -4.22 11.90 19.76
C PRO A 565 -3.11 10.88 20.06
N TRP A 566 -2.22 11.15 21.03
CA TRP A 566 -0.93 10.44 21.16
C TRP A 566 -1.04 8.94 21.37
N ARG A 567 -2.13 8.47 21.99
CA ARG A 567 -2.42 7.03 22.13
C ARG A 567 -2.60 6.31 20.79
N LYS A 568 -2.69 7.04 19.67
CA LYS A 568 -2.75 6.51 18.29
C LYS A 568 -1.66 5.52 18.00
N TYR A 569 -0.44 5.91 18.32
CA TYR A 569 0.71 5.06 18.14
C TYR A 569 0.55 3.69 18.81
N GLY A 570 -0.07 3.67 19.99
CA GLY A 570 -0.28 2.46 20.77
C GLY A 570 -1.30 1.51 20.13
N TRP A 571 -2.47 2.03 19.72
CA TRP A 571 -3.50 1.17 19.12
C TRP A 571 -3.13 0.70 17.71
N GLU A 572 -2.50 1.56 16.90
CA GLU A 572 -2.12 1.24 15.52
C GLU A 572 -0.99 0.21 15.49
N HIS A 573 0.09 0.47 16.22
CA HIS A 573 1.36 -0.21 15.96
C HIS A 573 1.67 -1.39 16.88
N ARG A 574 1.03 -1.48 18.05
CA ARG A 574 1.25 -2.60 18.96
C ARG A 574 0.68 -3.93 18.40
N PRO A 575 -0.59 -4.02 17.95
CA PRO A 575 -1.15 -5.27 17.45
C PRO A 575 -0.81 -5.54 15.97
N SER A 576 -0.38 -4.53 15.20
CA SER A 576 -0.19 -4.67 13.74
C SER A 576 1.16 -5.25 13.32
N GLY A 577 2.04 -5.58 14.27
CA GLY A 577 3.37 -6.19 14.10
C GLY A 577 3.52 -7.12 12.90
N SER A 578 2.54 -8.01 12.75
CA SER A 578 2.56 -9.19 11.89
C SER A 578 1.93 -8.98 10.51
N LEU A 579 1.33 -7.81 10.24
CA LEU A 579 0.49 -7.58 9.03
C LEU A 579 1.17 -8.05 7.74
N SER A 580 2.35 -7.53 7.41
CA SER A 580 3.05 -7.86 6.16
C SER A 580 3.33 -9.36 6.05
N TRP A 581 3.75 -10.00 7.15
CA TRP A 581 4.01 -11.43 7.18
C TRP A 581 2.74 -12.25 6.95
N LEU A 582 1.61 -11.84 7.56
CA LEU A 582 0.31 -12.50 7.42
C LEU A 582 -0.24 -12.39 6.00
N MET A 583 -0.12 -11.21 5.40
CA MET A 583 -0.62 -10.96 4.04
C MET A 583 0.19 -11.70 2.97
N ASN A 584 1.44 -12.05 3.30
CA ASN A 584 2.30 -12.91 2.47
C ASN A 584 2.03 -14.41 2.66
N GLN A 585 1.12 -14.81 3.55
CA GLN A 585 0.73 -16.22 3.71
C GLN A 585 -0.13 -16.64 2.53
N SER A 586 0.33 -17.67 1.83
CA SER A 586 -0.26 -18.17 0.59
C SER A 586 -1.48 -19.06 0.85
N GLY A 587 -2.55 -18.74 0.12
CA GLY A 587 -3.86 -19.37 0.17
C GLY A 587 -4.82 -18.79 -0.86
N GLY A 588 -4.76 -17.47 -1.06
CA GLY A 588 -5.22 -16.81 -2.28
C GLY A 588 -4.12 -16.87 -3.34
N ALA A 589 -4.49 -17.04 -4.60
CA ALA A 589 -3.56 -16.73 -5.68
C ALA A 589 -2.99 -15.32 -5.46
N ALA A 590 -1.68 -15.13 -5.65
CA ALA A 590 -1.12 -13.78 -5.70
C ALA A 590 -1.98 -12.95 -6.66
N ASN A 591 -2.36 -11.75 -6.23
CA ASN A 591 -3.12 -10.85 -7.10
C ASN A 591 -2.37 -10.71 -8.43
N THR A 592 -3.05 -10.95 -9.54
CA THR A 592 -2.47 -10.82 -10.88
C THR A 592 -2.94 -9.53 -11.48
N ALA A 593 -2.11 -8.90 -12.32
CA ALA A 593 -2.55 -7.68 -12.99
C ALA A 593 -3.79 -7.98 -13.86
N PRO A 594 -4.75 -7.04 -13.92
CA PRO A 594 -5.95 -7.20 -14.73
C PRO A 594 -5.57 -7.31 -16.22
N THR A 595 -6.53 -7.74 -17.03
CA THR A 595 -6.40 -7.84 -18.48
C THR A 595 -7.28 -6.81 -19.17
N ILE A 596 -6.80 -6.28 -20.29
CA ILE A 596 -7.54 -5.37 -21.17
C ILE A 596 -7.26 -5.75 -22.63
N THR A 597 -8.30 -5.90 -23.44
CA THR A 597 -8.13 -6.20 -24.87
C THR A 597 -7.69 -4.96 -25.66
N PRO A 598 -6.87 -5.12 -26.71
CA PRO A 598 -6.50 -4.01 -27.58
C PRO A 598 -7.71 -3.33 -28.25
N VAL A 599 -7.58 -2.04 -28.49
CA VAL A 599 -8.48 -1.25 -29.34
C VAL A 599 -7.73 -0.85 -30.60
N ALA A 600 -8.34 -0.98 -31.78
CA ALA A 600 -7.70 -0.61 -33.04
C ALA A 600 -7.61 0.92 -33.20
N ASN A 601 -6.59 1.38 -33.92
CA ASN A 601 -6.46 2.79 -34.30
C ASN A 601 -7.73 3.30 -35.01
N GLN A 602 -8.10 4.54 -34.74
CA GLN A 602 -9.32 5.17 -35.24
C GLN A 602 -9.00 6.36 -36.14
N SER A 603 -9.82 6.55 -37.17
CA SER A 603 -9.78 7.74 -38.02
C SER A 603 -11.19 8.33 -38.14
N VAL A 604 -11.33 9.60 -37.81
CA VAL A 604 -12.60 10.33 -37.88
C VAL A 604 -12.42 11.62 -38.67
N ALA A 605 -13.51 12.15 -39.23
CA ALA A 605 -13.51 13.48 -39.81
C ALA A 605 -13.57 14.53 -38.69
N VAL A 606 -13.03 15.72 -38.94
CA VAL A 606 -13.21 16.87 -38.04
C VAL A 606 -14.68 17.07 -37.70
N ASN A 607 -14.97 17.40 -36.43
CA ASN A 607 -16.32 17.54 -35.87
C ASN A 607 -17.17 16.25 -35.83
N THR A 608 -16.55 15.07 -35.92
CA THR A 608 -17.22 13.77 -35.70
C THR A 608 -16.57 13.01 -34.55
N SER A 609 -17.29 12.06 -33.93
CA SER A 609 -16.76 11.17 -32.87
C SER A 609 -16.50 9.77 -33.40
N THR A 610 -15.79 8.95 -32.62
CA THR A 610 -15.52 7.54 -32.98
C THR A 610 -16.74 6.63 -32.89
N GLY A 611 -17.83 7.09 -32.26
CA GLY A 611 -18.84 6.19 -31.69
C GLY A 611 -18.25 5.29 -30.57
N PRO A 612 -19.04 4.34 -30.04
CA PRO A 612 -18.60 3.45 -28.97
C PRO A 612 -17.56 2.41 -29.46
N LEU A 613 -16.34 2.50 -28.94
CA LEU A 613 -15.27 1.53 -29.18
C LEU A 613 -15.32 0.46 -28.11
N ALA A 614 -15.64 -0.78 -28.48
CA ALA A 614 -15.73 -1.88 -27.54
C ALA A 614 -14.36 -2.43 -27.14
N PHE A 615 -14.21 -2.76 -25.86
CA PHE A 615 -13.09 -3.52 -25.31
C PHE A 615 -13.59 -4.37 -24.14
N SER A 616 -12.85 -5.41 -23.78
CA SER A 616 -13.13 -6.19 -22.58
C SER A 616 -12.04 -6.07 -21.53
N VAL A 617 -12.48 -6.09 -20.28
CA VAL A 617 -11.63 -6.18 -19.10
C VAL A 617 -11.94 -7.45 -18.33
N GLY A 618 -10.95 -7.97 -17.61
CA GLY A 618 -11.14 -9.12 -16.74
C GLY A 618 -9.94 -9.30 -15.84
N ASP A 619 -10.15 -9.98 -14.73
CA ASP A 619 -9.10 -10.32 -13.79
C ASP A 619 -9.36 -11.71 -13.21
N ALA A 620 -8.30 -12.37 -12.72
CA ALA A 620 -8.42 -13.71 -12.16
C ALA A 620 -8.95 -13.73 -10.72
N GLN A 621 -8.80 -12.62 -9.99
CA GLN A 621 -9.22 -12.46 -8.60
C GLN A 621 -10.44 -11.53 -8.46
N ASP A 622 -10.56 -10.52 -9.31
CA ASP A 622 -11.65 -9.54 -9.29
C ASP A 622 -12.78 -9.84 -10.29
N ALA A 623 -14.02 -9.67 -9.82
CA ALA A 623 -15.17 -9.65 -10.71
C ALA A 623 -15.04 -8.45 -11.69
N PRO A 624 -15.33 -8.60 -12.99
CA PRO A 624 -15.16 -7.51 -13.97
C PRO A 624 -15.93 -6.21 -13.68
N GLY A 625 -16.96 -6.27 -12.82
CA GLY A 625 -17.69 -5.10 -12.35
C GLY A 625 -16.93 -4.25 -11.32
N ALA A 626 -15.98 -4.84 -10.59
CA ALA A 626 -15.15 -4.19 -9.57
C ALA A 626 -13.91 -3.49 -10.16
N LEU A 627 -13.53 -3.80 -11.41
CA LEU A 627 -12.40 -3.18 -12.09
C LEU A 627 -12.70 -1.72 -12.43
N THR A 628 -11.74 -0.83 -12.13
CA THR A 628 -11.83 0.60 -12.44
C THR A 628 -11.13 0.88 -13.76
N VAL A 629 -11.80 1.56 -14.70
CA VAL A 629 -11.23 1.93 -16.00
C VAL A 629 -11.12 3.45 -16.11
N SER A 630 -9.97 3.92 -16.60
CA SER A 630 -9.73 5.33 -16.92
C SER A 630 -9.18 5.48 -18.35
N ALA A 631 -9.35 6.67 -18.93
CA ALA A 631 -8.86 7.01 -20.26
C ALA A 631 -8.12 8.35 -20.22
N SER A 632 -7.06 8.49 -21.01
CA SER A 632 -6.32 9.75 -21.19
C SER A 632 -5.83 9.93 -22.62
N SER A 633 -5.64 11.19 -23.02
CA SER A 633 -5.13 11.60 -24.32
C SER A 633 -3.75 12.26 -24.17
N SER A 634 -2.84 11.92 -25.09
CA SER A 634 -1.52 12.56 -25.20
C SER A 634 -1.57 13.99 -25.77
N ASN A 635 -2.68 14.38 -26.39
CA ASN A 635 -2.89 15.70 -26.98
C ASN A 635 -4.24 16.24 -26.48
N THR A 636 -4.19 16.93 -25.34
CA THR A 636 -5.37 17.48 -24.66
C THR A 636 -6.00 18.66 -25.39
N THR A 637 -5.28 19.29 -26.32
CA THR A 637 -5.84 20.31 -27.23
C THR A 637 -6.72 19.69 -28.32
N LEU A 638 -6.37 18.50 -28.82
CA LEU A 638 -7.19 17.76 -29.79
C LEU A 638 -8.32 16.97 -29.11
N VAL A 639 -8.02 16.28 -28.01
CA VAL A 639 -8.97 15.50 -27.20
C VAL A 639 -8.73 15.80 -25.71
N PRO A 640 -9.49 16.71 -25.09
CA PRO A 640 -9.40 16.99 -23.66
C PRO A 640 -9.66 15.76 -22.77
N ASN A 641 -9.01 15.69 -21.60
CA ASN A 641 -9.20 14.63 -20.61
C ASN A 641 -10.41 14.89 -19.71
N ASN A 642 -11.61 14.99 -20.29
CA ASN A 642 -12.85 15.15 -19.53
C ASN A 642 -13.92 14.14 -20.02
N PRO A 643 -14.98 13.89 -19.23
CA PRO A 643 -16.00 12.89 -19.57
C PRO A 643 -16.82 13.19 -20.85
N ALA A 644 -16.83 14.44 -21.33
CA ALA A 644 -17.50 14.81 -22.58
C ALA A 644 -16.70 14.42 -23.83
N ASN A 645 -15.37 14.36 -23.70
CA ASN A 645 -14.44 14.03 -24.78
C ASN A 645 -13.97 12.56 -24.71
N LEU A 646 -13.84 11.99 -23.51
CA LEU A 646 -13.49 10.60 -23.24
C LEU A 646 -14.60 9.97 -22.38
N SER A 647 -15.65 9.49 -23.05
CA SER A 647 -16.84 8.95 -22.37
C SER A 647 -16.74 7.43 -22.25
N LEU A 648 -16.60 6.92 -21.03
CA LEU A 648 -16.61 5.48 -20.73
C LEU A 648 -18.03 4.98 -20.50
N GLY A 649 -18.33 3.79 -21.00
CA GLY A 649 -19.62 3.11 -20.88
C GLY A 649 -19.49 1.59 -20.80
N GLY A 650 -20.61 0.88 -20.85
CA GLY A 650 -20.69 -0.57 -20.67
C GLY A 650 -20.59 -1.02 -19.20
N SER A 651 -20.71 -2.32 -18.96
CA SER A 651 -20.73 -2.91 -17.62
C SER A 651 -20.12 -4.32 -17.60
N GLY A 652 -19.70 -4.78 -16.42
CA GLY A 652 -19.03 -6.07 -16.28
C GLY A 652 -17.78 -6.16 -17.16
N ALA A 653 -17.62 -7.27 -17.87
CA ALA A 653 -16.46 -7.48 -18.73
C ALA A 653 -16.51 -6.64 -20.02
N GLY A 654 -17.69 -6.27 -20.52
CA GLY A 654 -17.86 -5.52 -21.77
C GLY A 654 -17.95 -4.03 -21.55
N ARG A 655 -16.89 -3.29 -21.91
CA ARG A 655 -16.80 -1.84 -21.73
C ARG A 655 -16.68 -1.13 -23.07
N THR A 656 -17.01 0.16 -23.09
CA THR A 656 -16.90 0.99 -24.30
C THR A 656 -16.25 2.32 -24.00
N LEU A 657 -15.49 2.87 -24.95
CA LEU A 657 -14.99 4.25 -24.92
C LEU A 657 -15.52 4.99 -26.16
N THR A 658 -16.15 6.15 -25.97
CA THR A 658 -16.44 7.09 -27.07
C THR A 658 -15.47 8.26 -26.98
N VAL A 659 -14.74 8.51 -28.07
CA VAL A 659 -13.79 9.64 -28.16
C VAL A 659 -14.37 10.72 -29.07
N THR A 660 -14.49 11.94 -28.53
CA THR A 660 -14.99 13.12 -29.23
C THR A 660 -13.89 14.19 -29.24
N PRO A 661 -13.25 14.49 -30.39
CA PRO A 661 -12.31 15.60 -30.51
C PRO A 661 -12.94 16.96 -30.21
N ALA A 662 -12.12 17.93 -29.81
CA ALA A 662 -12.56 19.31 -29.68
C ALA A 662 -12.98 19.91 -31.04
N PRO A 663 -14.00 20.77 -31.10
CA PRO A 663 -14.51 21.32 -32.35
C PRO A 663 -13.42 22.02 -33.18
N GLY A 664 -13.42 21.76 -34.49
CA GLY A 664 -12.49 22.35 -35.46
C GLY A 664 -11.03 21.86 -35.37
N GLN A 665 -10.70 21.00 -34.41
CA GLN A 665 -9.35 20.47 -34.25
C GLN A 665 -9.09 19.30 -35.21
N MET A 666 -7.89 19.29 -35.80
CA MET A 666 -7.39 18.20 -36.64
C MET A 666 -6.00 17.78 -36.14
N GLY A 667 -5.59 16.55 -36.44
CA GLY A 667 -4.29 16.03 -36.03
C GLY A 667 -4.38 14.63 -35.45
N SER A 668 -3.41 14.25 -34.62
CA SER A 668 -3.33 12.92 -34.02
C SER A 668 -3.16 13.00 -32.50
N ALA A 669 -3.77 12.05 -31.79
CA ALA A 669 -3.59 11.83 -30.35
C ALA A 669 -3.43 10.34 -30.07
N THR A 670 -2.58 9.97 -29.12
CA THR A 670 -2.58 8.62 -28.54
C THR A 670 -3.53 8.61 -27.37
N ILE A 671 -4.49 7.68 -27.39
CA ILE A 671 -5.45 7.45 -26.31
C ILE A 671 -4.99 6.23 -25.52
N THR A 672 -4.81 6.40 -24.22
CA THR A 672 -4.41 5.35 -23.28
C THR A 672 -5.60 4.98 -22.40
N LEU A 673 -5.97 3.70 -22.41
CA LEU A 673 -6.91 3.11 -21.48
C LEU A 673 -6.14 2.36 -20.40
N THR A 674 -6.45 2.63 -19.13
CA THR A 674 -5.86 1.94 -17.98
C THR A 674 -6.96 1.27 -17.18
N VAL A 675 -6.80 -0.02 -16.89
CA VAL A 675 -7.63 -0.77 -15.94
C VAL A 675 -6.84 -1.02 -14.67
N LEU A 676 -7.47 -0.79 -13.52
CA LEU A 676 -6.96 -1.05 -12.18
C LEU A 676 -7.83 -2.10 -11.51
N ASP A 677 -7.19 -3.07 -10.86
CA ASP A 677 -7.84 -4.06 -10.01
C ASP A 677 -8.00 -3.57 -8.56
N SER A 678 -8.62 -4.37 -7.70
CA SER A 678 -8.83 -3.99 -6.30
C SER A 678 -7.54 -4.06 -5.45
N GLY A 679 -6.49 -4.71 -5.96
CA GLY A 679 -5.15 -4.79 -5.38
C GLY A 679 -4.15 -3.81 -5.99
N SER A 680 -4.63 -2.75 -6.66
CA SER A 680 -3.84 -1.68 -7.28
C SER A 680 -2.83 -2.11 -8.37
N LEU A 681 -2.93 -3.31 -8.92
CA LEU A 681 -2.21 -3.66 -10.15
C LEU A 681 -2.98 -3.15 -11.36
N SER A 682 -2.22 -2.76 -12.40
CA SER A 682 -2.80 -2.17 -13.59
C SER A 682 -2.36 -2.84 -14.88
N ALA A 683 -3.23 -2.76 -15.87
CA ALA A 683 -2.91 -3.02 -17.26
C ALA A 683 -3.41 -1.88 -18.13
N ASN A 684 -2.75 -1.65 -19.26
CA ASN A 684 -3.15 -0.61 -20.19
C ASN A 684 -3.10 -1.07 -21.64
N THR A 685 -3.91 -0.44 -22.47
CA THR A 685 -3.84 -0.50 -23.93
C THR A 685 -3.84 0.90 -24.51
N GLN A 686 -3.23 1.07 -25.68
CA GLN A 686 -3.18 2.36 -26.36
C GLN A 686 -3.61 2.20 -27.82
N PHE A 687 -4.24 3.25 -28.37
CA PHE A 687 -4.51 3.36 -29.79
C PHE A 687 -4.36 4.81 -30.26
N THR A 688 -4.06 4.98 -31.54
CA THR A 688 -3.97 6.30 -32.16
C THR A 688 -5.33 6.73 -32.71
N LEU A 689 -5.75 7.94 -32.36
CA LEU A 689 -6.86 8.64 -33.02
C LEU A 689 -6.29 9.66 -34.01
N THR A 690 -6.72 9.56 -35.27
CA THR A 690 -6.43 10.56 -36.31
C THR A 690 -7.70 11.31 -36.70
N VAL A 691 -7.67 12.64 -36.62
CA VAL A 691 -8.75 13.52 -37.05
C VAL A 691 -8.35 14.18 -38.36
N THR A 692 -9.06 13.83 -39.42
CA THR A 692 -8.78 14.23 -40.81
C THR A 692 -9.76 15.29 -41.31
N SER A 693 -9.43 15.96 -42.41
CA SER A 693 -10.41 16.77 -43.12
C SER A 693 -11.53 15.87 -43.66
N GLY A 694 -12.78 16.30 -43.49
CA GLY A 694 -13.93 15.58 -44.05
C GLY A 694 -13.98 15.62 -45.59
N PRO A 695 -14.83 14.80 -46.22
CA PRO A 695 -15.10 14.88 -47.65
C PRO A 695 -15.65 16.27 -48.03
N SER A 696 -15.26 16.79 -49.20
CA SER A 696 -15.66 18.12 -49.70
C SER A 696 -16.27 18.03 -51.10
N ALA A 697 -17.35 18.77 -51.34
CA ALA A 697 -18.04 18.80 -52.63
C ALA A 697 -17.18 19.47 -53.73
N PRO A 698 -17.39 19.14 -55.02
CA PRO A 698 -16.59 19.71 -56.10
C PRO A 698 -16.82 21.22 -56.28
N ALA A 699 -15.79 21.97 -56.65
CA ALA A 699 -15.91 23.37 -57.04
C ALA A 699 -14.95 23.74 -58.19
N PHE A 700 -15.44 24.45 -59.21
CA PHE A 700 -14.60 24.92 -60.31
C PHE A 700 -13.76 26.13 -59.89
N GLY A 701 -12.46 26.09 -60.17
CA GLY A 701 -11.49 27.17 -59.94
C GLY A 701 -11.01 27.86 -61.22
N SER A 702 -11.52 27.48 -62.40
CA SER A 702 -11.17 28.05 -63.70
C SER A 702 -12.40 28.62 -64.42
N THR A 703 -12.21 29.49 -65.43
CA THR A 703 -13.30 30.10 -66.22
C THR A 703 -13.07 29.83 -67.72
N PRO A 704 -14.09 29.36 -68.47
CA PRO A 704 -13.92 29.01 -69.88
C PRO A 704 -13.73 30.24 -70.79
N PRO A 705 -12.82 30.19 -71.79
CA PRO A 705 -12.81 31.15 -72.89
C PRO A 705 -14.10 31.02 -73.72
N THR A 706 -14.75 32.14 -74.04
CA THR A 706 -16.03 32.17 -74.77
C THR A 706 -15.89 32.60 -76.23
N SER A 707 -14.66 32.65 -76.75
CA SER A 707 -14.38 32.96 -78.15
C SER A 707 -13.45 31.92 -78.78
N ALA A 708 -13.67 31.65 -80.06
CA ALA A 708 -12.81 30.84 -80.90
C ALA A 708 -12.74 31.45 -82.32
N THR A 709 -11.77 31.03 -83.12
CA THR A 709 -11.63 31.43 -84.52
C THR A 709 -11.58 30.17 -85.38
N ALA A 710 -12.36 30.15 -86.46
CA ALA A 710 -12.37 29.04 -87.41
C ALA A 710 -10.95 28.73 -87.91
N GLY A 711 -10.53 27.46 -87.88
CA GLY A 711 -9.20 27.01 -88.25
C GLY A 711 -8.16 27.06 -87.13
N SER A 712 -8.46 27.64 -85.96
CA SER A 712 -7.53 27.72 -84.81
C SER A 712 -7.93 26.76 -83.69
N LEU A 713 -6.93 26.22 -82.97
CA LEU A 713 -7.19 25.37 -81.81
C LEU A 713 -7.77 26.20 -80.65
N TYR A 714 -8.99 25.86 -80.24
CA TYR A 714 -9.56 26.24 -78.95
C TYR A 714 -9.06 25.26 -77.88
N SER A 715 -8.66 25.79 -76.71
CA SER A 715 -8.24 24.97 -75.57
C SER A 715 -8.61 25.66 -74.25
N TYR A 716 -9.20 24.90 -73.34
CA TYR A 716 -9.56 25.30 -71.99
C TYR A 716 -9.11 24.25 -70.97
N ALA A 717 -8.17 24.61 -70.11
CA ALA A 717 -7.73 23.78 -68.99
C ALA A 717 -8.64 24.00 -67.77
N ILE A 718 -9.29 22.93 -67.33
CA ILE A 718 -10.31 22.92 -66.27
C ILE A 718 -9.66 22.58 -64.91
N SER A 719 -9.76 23.50 -63.97
CA SER A 719 -9.35 23.30 -62.57
C SER A 719 -10.59 23.08 -61.68
N VAL A 720 -10.62 21.96 -60.94
CA VAL A 720 -11.69 21.64 -59.99
C VAL A 720 -11.09 21.11 -58.68
N SER A 721 -11.54 21.63 -57.55
CA SER A 721 -11.24 21.12 -56.20
C SER A 721 -12.34 20.18 -55.69
N GLY A 722 -12.02 19.32 -54.73
CA GLY A 722 -12.98 18.40 -54.09
C GLY A 722 -12.33 17.12 -53.59
N THR A 723 -12.90 16.49 -52.56
CA THR A 723 -12.42 15.23 -51.97
C THR A 723 -13.60 14.27 -51.74
N PRO A 724 -13.64 13.09 -52.39
CA PRO A 724 -12.68 12.52 -53.34
C PRO A 724 -12.45 13.34 -54.61
N THR A 725 -11.40 13.06 -55.38
CA THR A 725 -11.07 13.81 -56.61
C THR A 725 -12.25 13.81 -57.59
N PRO A 726 -12.74 14.98 -58.03
CA PRO A 726 -13.91 15.05 -58.91
C PRO A 726 -13.66 14.44 -60.30
N THR A 727 -14.69 13.77 -60.81
CA THR A 727 -14.80 13.36 -62.21
C THR A 727 -15.49 14.44 -63.02
N LEU A 728 -14.99 14.70 -64.23
CA LEU A 728 -15.53 15.72 -65.14
C LEU A 728 -16.33 15.06 -66.27
N SER A 729 -17.46 15.67 -66.61
CA SER A 729 -18.26 15.33 -67.78
C SER A 729 -18.72 16.60 -68.49
N ALA A 730 -18.98 16.50 -69.79
CA ALA A 730 -19.44 17.60 -70.61
C ALA A 730 -20.65 17.18 -71.45
N THR A 731 -21.64 18.06 -71.56
CA THR A 731 -22.81 17.91 -72.45
C THR A 731 -22.99 19.16 -73.30
N GLY A 732 -23.64 19.03 -74.47
CA GLY A 732 -23.84 20.16 -75.39
C GLY A 732 -22.59 20.55 -76.19
N LEU A 733 -21.62 19.64 -76.33
CA LEU A 733 -20.41 19.88 -77.11
C LEU A 733 -20.72 19.89 -78.61
N PRO A 734 -20.28 20.92 -79.37
CA PRO A 734 -20.33 20.88 -80.82
C PRO A 734 -19.37 19.80 -81.36
N PRO A 735 -19.56 19.31 -82.61
CA PRO A 735 -18.76 18.21 -83.16
C PRO A 735 -17.24 18.45 -83.16
N TRP A 736 -16.81 19.71 -83.21
CA TRP A 736 -15.40 20.10 -83.24
C TRP A 736 -14.74 20.17 -81.86
N LEU A 737 -15.48 20.01 -80.75
CA LEU A 737 -14.98 20.20 -79.38
C LEU A 737 -15.09 18.90 -78.56
N THR A 738 -14.03 18.52 -77.84
CA THR A 738 -13.98 17.29 -77.03
C THR A 738 -13.37 17.55 -75.66
N LEU A 739 -13.92 16.90 -74.63
CA LEU A 739 -13.33 16.86 -73.28
C LEU A 739 -12.40 15.66 -73.17
N ASN A 740 -11.12 15.90 -72.84
CA ASN A 740 -10.12 14.86 -72.55
C ASN A 740 -9.46 15.16 -71.20
N GLY A 741 -9.74 14.32 -70.19
CA GLY A 741 -9.33 14.56 -68.81
C GLY A 741 -9.84 15.91 -68.31
N ASN A 742 -8.91 16.80 -67.97
CA ASN A 742 -9.19 18.16 -67.49
C ASN A 742 -9.06 19.22 -68.59
N THR A 743 -9.09 18.87 -69.88
CA THR A 743 -8.94 19.85 -70.97
C THR A 743 -10.06 19.70 -71.98
N LEU A 744 -10.75 20.81 -72.24
CA LEU A 744 -11.72 20.94 -73.31
C LEU A 744 -11.05 21.59 -74.52
N SER A 745 -10.91 20.87 -75.62
CA SER A 745 -10.16 21.36 -76.79
C SER A 745 -10.71 20.87 -78.12
N GLY A 746 -10.42 21.61 -79.19
CA GLY A 746 -11.00 21.39 -80.51
C GLY A 746 -10.72 22.52 -81.48
N ALA A 747 -10.89 22.32 -82.79
CA ALA A 747 -10.69 23.35 -83.80
C ALA A 747 -11.96 23.52 -84.65
N PRO A 748 -12.72 24.62 -84.50
CA PRO A 748 -13.90 24.85 -85.32
C PRO A 748 -13.52 25.07 -86.78
N GLY A 749 -14.29 24.54 -87.73
CA GLY A 749 -14.14 24.80 -89.16
C GLY A 749 -14.86 26.07 -89.60
N ALA A 750 -14.74 26.41 -90.90
CA ALA A 750 -15.48 27.54 -91.47
C ALA A 750 -17.01 27.36 -91.39
N GLY A 751 -17.52 26.12 -91.34
CA GLY A 751 -18.93 25.80 -91.16
C GLY A 751 -19.45 25.97 -89.73
N ASP A 752 -18.56 26.20 -88.76
CA ASP A 752 -18.90 26.32 -87.34
C ASP A 752 -18.95 27.78 -86.86
N VAL A 753 -18.81 28.76 -87.77
CA VAL A 753 -18.90 30.21 -87.46
C VAL A 753 -20.29 30.55 -86.94
N GLY A 754 -20.36 31.13 -85.74
CA GLY A 754 -21.60 31.33 -84.98
C GLY A 754 -21.42 31.01 -83.50
N VAL A 755 -22.52 30.80 -82.78
CA VAL A 755 -22.49 30.48 -81.34
C VAL A 755 -22.64 28.97 -81.15
N ALA A 756 -21.64 28.34 -80.53
CA ALA A 756 -21.69 26.94 -80.11
C ALA A 756 -22.03 26.84 -78.61
N GLY A 757 -23.22 26.34 -78.31
CA GLY A 757 -23.68 26.12 -76.94
C GLY A 757 -25.20 26.00 -76.79
N PRO A 758 -25.72 25.86 -75.55
CA PRO A 758 -24.95 25.89 -74.30
C PRO A 758 -24.14 24.61 -74.06
N ILE A 759 -22.89 24.78 -73.64
CA ILE A 759 -22.00 23.72 -73.15
C ILE A 759 -22.10 23.69 -71.64
N THR A 760 -22.31 22.50 -71.06
CA THR A 760 -22.34 22.30 -69.60
C THR A 760 -21.22 21.37 -69.18
N LEU A 761 -20.30 21.85 -68.34
CA LEU A 761 -19.33 21.03 -67.62
C LEU A 761 -19.90 20.67 -66.25
N THR A 762 -19.89 19.40 -65.89
CA THR A 762 -20.31 18.91 -64.57
C THR A 762 -19.14 18.22 -63.86
N ALA A 763 -18.86 18.63 -62.63
CA ALA A 763 -17.89 17.99 -61.74
C ALA A 763 -18.60 17.26 -60.60
N SER A 764 -18.37 15.96 -60.46
CA SER A 764 -18.99 15.12 -59.42
C SER A 764 -17.96 14.22 -58.74
N ASN A 765 -18.04 14.10 -57.41
CA ASN A 765 -17.24 13.16 -56.61
C ASN A 765 -18.08 12.34 -55.61
N GLY A 766 -19.42 12.36 -55.75
CA GLY A 766 -20.33 11.69 -54.83
C GLY A 766 -20.57 12.41 -53.49
N VAL A 767 -20.00 13.60 -53.28
CA VAL A 767 -20.17 14.43 -52.07
C VAL A 767 -20.93 15.71 -52.43
N GLY A 768 -22.07 15.94 -51.77
CA GLY A 768 -22.92 17.10 -52.03
C GLY A 768 -23.50 17.12 -53.45
N THR A 769 -23.97 18.28 -53.90
CA THR A 769 -24.45 18.49 -55.28
C THR A 769 -23.27 18.69 -56.24
N PRO A 770 -23.25 18.03 -57.41
CA PRO A 770 -22.23 18.28 -58.44
C PRO A 770 -22.15 19.76 -58.83
N ALA A 771 -20.94 20.29 -58.99
CA ALA A 771 -20.75 21.64 -59.49
C ALA A 771 -20.95 21.68 -61.00
N GLN A 772 -21.51 22.77 -61.52
CA GLN A 772 -21.72 22.97 -62.96
C GLN A 772 -21.18 24.32 -63.44
N GLN A 773 -20.61 24.33 -64.65
CA GLN A 773 -20.33 25.53 -65.43
C GLN A 773 -21.06 25.45 -66.77
N VAL A 774 -21.88 26.46 -67.07
CA VAL A 774 -22.63 26.55 -68.33
C VAL A 774 -22.16 27.78 -69.10
N PHE A 775 -21.77 27.61 -70.37
CA PHE A 775 -21.27 28.70 -71.21
C PHE A 775 -21.52 28.42 -72.70
N SER A 776 -21.17 29.37 -73.57
CA SER A 776 -21.19 29.21 -75.02
C SER A 776 -19.92 29.80 -75.62
N ILE A 777 -19.50 29.30 -76.78
CA ILE A 777 -18.31 29.77 -77.49
C ILE A 777 -18.74 30.43 -78.79
N THR A 778 -18.38 31.69 -78.98
CA THR A 778 -18.59 32.41 -80.24
C THR A 778 -17.41 32.17 -81.17
N VAL A 779 -17.67 31.48 -82.28
CA VAL A 779 -16.70 31.20 -83.34
C VAL A 779 -16.75 32.31 -84.38
N SER A 780 -15.62 32.98 -84.57
CA SER A 780 -15.41 34.02 -85.60
C SER A 780 -14.78 33.42 -86.87
N ALA A 781 -15.12 33.96 -88.05
CA ALA A 781 -14.49 33.53 -89.30
C ALA A 781 -13.00 33.91 -89.32
N ALA A 782 -12.16 33.05 -89.90
CA ALA A 782 -10.78 33.42 -90.21
C ALA A 782 -10.78 34.51 -91.31
N ALA A 783 -9.93 35.53 -91.15
CA ALA A 783 -9.81 36.60 -92.16
C ALA A 783 -9.39 36.02 -93.53
N PRO A 784 -10.01 36.44 -94.65
CA PRO A 784 -9.73 35.85 -95.97
C PRO A 784 -8.32 36.20 -96.47
N GLY A 785 -7.48 35.18 -96.66
CA GLY A 785 -6.31 35.25 -97.53
C GLY A 785 -6.74 35.09 -99.00
N GLY A 786 -6.42 36.08 -99.84
CA GLY A 786 -6.96 36.24 -101.19
C GLY A 786 -6.59 35.17 -102.23
N SER A 787 -7.40 35.10 -103.30
CA SER A 787 -7.19 34.24 -104.48
C SER A 787 -7.04 35.07 -105.76
N THR A 788 -6.12 34.67 -106.65
CA THR A 788 -6.28 34.36 -108.10
C THR A 788 -4.89 34.28 -108.78
N GLY A 789 -4.80 33.52 -109.87
CA GLY A 789 -3.56 32.89 -110.35
C GLY A 789 -2.74 33.64 -111.41
N GLY A 790 -1.59 33.05 -111.78
CA GLY A 790 -0.88 33.35 -113.03
C GLY A 790 0.66 33.30 -112.98
N GLY A 791 1.25 32.17 -113.42
CA GLY A 791 2.53 32.17 -114.16
C GLY A 791 3.83 31.81 -113.42
N GLY A 792 4.43 30.69 -113.85
CA GLY A 792 5.89 30.58 -114.04
C GLY A 792 6.75 30.08 -112.87
N GLY A 793 7.55 29.04 -113.15
CA GLY A 793 8.93 28.98 -112.67
C GLY A 793 9.22 28.16 -111.42
N CYS A 794 9.76 26.96 -111.67
CA CYS A 794 10.86 26.30 -110.95
C CYS A 794 11.52 27.11 -109.82
N THR A 795 11.59 26.56 -108.60
CA THR A 795 12.82 26.00 -107.98
C THR A 795 12.59 25.78 -106.49
N THR A 796 13.09 24.63 -106.07
CA THR A 796 13.70 24.25 -104.79
C THR A 796 13.72 25.22 -103.60
N SER A 797 13.68 24.52 -102.46
CA SER A 797 14.57 24.67 -101.32
C SER A 797 14.38 25.85 -100.40
N GLU A 798 14.41 25.47 -99.12
CA GLU A 798 14.87 26.29 -98.01
C GLU A 798 13.89 27.43 -97.70
N SER A 799 13.61 27.72 -96.46
CA SER A 799 14.64 28.02 -95.48
C SER A 799 13.85 28.25 -94.18
N VAL A 800 14.29 27.68 -93.05
CA VAL A 800 15.14 28.42 -92.10
C VAL A 800 14.25 29.25 -91.18
N ARG A 801 14.13 28.82 -89.92
CA ARG A 801 14.92 29.34 -88.79
C ARG A 801 14.56 30.81 -88.52
N ALA A 802 14.62 31.31 -87.32
CA ALA A 802 14.86 30.80 -85.99
C ALA A 802 14.78 32.05 -85.14
N ILE A 803 14.32 31.91 -83.91
CA ILE A 803 14.88 32.65 -82.79
C ILE A 803 14.88 31.59 -81.67
N GLY A 804 15.99 30.98 -81.23
CA GLY A 804 17.37 31.46 -81.19
C GLY A 804 17.51 32.40 -79.99
N ALA A 805 17.51 31.92 -78.75
CA ALA A 805 18.67 31.40 -78.02
C ALA A 805 18.97 32.31 -76.81
N ALA A 806 18.96 31.73 -75.61
CA ALA A 806 19.80 32.16 -74.50
C ALA A 806 20.37 30.91 -73.87
N TRP A 807 21.68 30.75 -74.05
CA TRP A 807 22.54 29.73 -73.51
C TRP A 807 23.06 30.15 -72.12
N ALA A 808 23.39 29.14 -71.33
CA ALA A 808 24.54 29.05 -70.41
C ALA A 808 24.47 29.65 -68.98
N ALA A 809 24.98 28.79 -68.07
CA ALA A 809 25.47 29.00 -66.69
C ALA A 809 24.41 29.28 -65.61
N ALA A 810 24.28 28.50 -64.53
CA ALA A 810 25.30 27.78 -63.75
C ALA A 810 24.68 26.46 -63.22
N LEU A 811 25.34 25.29 -63.19
CA LEU A 811 26.60 24.88 -62.57
C LEU A 811 26.69 25.20 -61.05
N LEU A 812 26.89 24.16 -60.24
CA LEU A 812 26.78 24.04 -58.76
C LEU A 812 25.33 23.89 -58.24
N ALA A 813 24.87 22.79 -57.63
CA ALA A 813 25.56 21.73 -56.90
C ALA A 813 24.83 20.38 -57.01
N LEU A 814 25.55 19.39 -57.55
CA LEU A 814 25.73 18.01 -57.06
C LEU A 814 24.66 17.47 -56.09
N SER A 815 23.84 16.46 -56.41
CA SER A 815 24.15 15.05 -56.73
C SER A 815 25.24 14.40 -55.87
N ARG A 816 24.90 13.26 -55.25
CA ARG A 816 25.73 12.25 -54.53
C ARG A 816 25.69 12.39 -53.00
N VAL A 817 25.59 11.34 -52.18
CA VAL A 817 25.64 9.88 -52.39
C VAL A 817 25.14 9.18 -51.12
N ALA A 818 24.70 7.94 -51.29
CA ALA A 818 24.29 7.00 -50.25
C ALA A 818 25.46 6.39 -49.42
N LEU A 819 25.08 5.63 -48.37
CA LEU A 819 25.81 4.54 -47.67
C LEU A 819 26.71 4.84 -46.44
N ARG A 820 26.19 4.43 -45.25
CA ARG A 820 26.77 3.60 -44.14
C ARG A 820 28.11 4.04 -43.47
N PRO A 821 28.60 3.39 -42.36
CA PRO A 821 28.00 2.93 -41.09
C PRO A 821 28.90 3.20 -39.81
N LEU A 822 28.42 2.75 -38.62
CA LEU A 822 29.17 2.18 -37.46
C LEU A 822 30.04 3.03 -36.49
N ARG A 823 29.83 2.73 -35.19
CA ARG A 823 30.78 2.48 -34.05
C ARG A 823 30.91 3.49 -32.88
N ARG A 824 30.59 2.93 -31.70
CA ARG A 824 31.21 3.02 -30.34
C ARG A 824 32.30 4.10 -30.09
N GLN A 825 32.18 4.78 -28.95
CA GLN A 825 33.23 4.75 -27.90
C GLN A 825 32.72 5.17 -26.51
N LYS A 826 33.32 4.52 -25.50
CA LYS A 826 33.18 4.72 -24.05
C LYS A 826 33.86 6.03 -23.59
N ALA A 827 33.43 6.49 -22.41
CA ALA A 827 34.23 6.94 -21.25
C ALA A 827 33.95 8.39 -20.78
N ARG A 828 33.15 8.54 -19.73
CA ARG A 828 33.58 8.71 -18.33
C ARG A 828 32.36 8.62 -17.42
#